data_AF-A0A8S2AV13-F1
#
_entry.id   AF-A0A8S2AV13-F1
#
_cell.length_a   1.000
_cell.length_b   1.000
_cell.length_c   1.000
_cell.angle_alpha   90.00
_cell.angle_beta   90.00
_cell.angle_gamma   90.00
#
_symmetry.space_group_name_H-M   'P 1'
#
loop_
_entity.id
_entity.type
_entity.pdbx_description
1 polymer ?
#
loop_
_entity_poly.entity_id
_entity_poly.type
_entity_poly.pdbx_seq_one_letter_code
_entity_poly.pdbx_strand_id
1 'polypeptide(L)'
;MAIEYTEMSLPEHILLHPDLYLGSTKEQTQTVFVYENGEMVKREVNFVPAFLRIIDEILINAADNKQRDPCMDSLRVFIDDEKGKIRIYNSGSGIPVIISDNEYYIPHILFGRILATSVIHDDNEKKITGGRNGLGAKLTNIFSSEFKIETADGENKFTKVFRNNMKDEDDHLISSCKDTFTQISFTPDLQKLNMKCFGESVVSLIRKRVLEVANFLGNSVKVELNGVHIPSISFTNYVGLYLNSSKEPDPLPRIAEEFNVDGWDVCVTSSDGEFQQFSFVNSVATINGGTHVDYVTSQLTNHIVEIAKRKNKNTHLKTHVLMSHLWVFVNARIDNPTFDFPKREKLTSEQSSFISKGELSEVFLKKVAKSAVVEKLLSLATFKQRLTIENLVDANHAGGDLSQKCTLILTEGDSAKALPMVGMSALNRNLYGVYPLRGKLINVKKASEARITKNKVIRDIMEIIGLKKCYKKYKNTKSLRYGRLMIMTDQDHDGTHIKGLIINLFHTFWPSLLELSPSFIVEFITPLVKATQHETHRIERIYSNPAYNNWSKTIEHDKWSIDYYKGLGTSTYEEACEYLADIDNHTKEFFWAGDNDGRSIDVAFKTDITAKKKWLEEMPKVYIGRLNRRMSYGSFINEELIFAAQAILERSIPSVIDGFRLAQRKTVFSLFKREKEAHVNFEEKIKVTQLASYVSEHAAHHHCERSLSRTIIRMAQTFVGSNNVNMLEPIGQFGSRASGGKHDVDARYIHTTLSSVTRLLIHKDDDDILEYPNVFGKKRHPKWFLPIMPMVLVNGSQSVGMGWNSFIPSYDPRVISANIKRLLHHETSTPMLPWYRNFKGDIKQVSSNEYRTTGMYEVNHKDSSIHITELPVHVWTRNYLKVLERLKKDSVIEGYKNDSDNMSIDIKLSLSKEQMKHFLNEKNPRKLLRLSKTIRTNNMHLLNKFNVLTKYESPDKILEEFLEVRLKMYRRRKQHMVEILAFERDKLECKVAIFQRVLNGEINIALNLDAVLQEKGFKKYGKTINDRFPSYDYLTEDLMSMIRDPSKVDELMAELGDVNKRLGYYTLHTAETHWINELDAFDKALEGLEGFGEESSGSESSGSESSRSPIKKKTKLQNA
;
A
#
# COMPACT_ATOMS: atom_id res chain seq x y z
N MET A 1 11.30 16.97 -73.08
CA MET A 1 12.01 17.74 -72.04
C MET A 1 11.43 19.14 -71.80
N ALA A 2 10.82 19.83 -72.78
CA ALA A 2 10.16 21.13 -72.55
C ALA A 2 8.76 21.09 -71.87
N ILE A 3 8.25 19.90 -71.53
CA ILE A 3 6.95 19.70 -70.84
C ILE A 3 7.13 19.68 -69.30
N GLU A 4 8.36 19.61 -68.79
CA GLU A 4 8.64 19.55 -67.34
C GLU A 4 8.76 20.92 -66.66
N TYR A 5 8.72 22.04 -67.41
CA TYR A 5 8.84 23.39 -66.86
C TYR A 5 7.67 24.25 -67.33
N THR A 6 6.85 24.74 -66.40
CA THR A 6 5.70 25.62 -66.67
C THR A 6 5.89 26.96 -65.96
N GLU A 7 5.81 28.05 -66.72
CA GLU A 7 5.76 29.42 -66.18
C GLU A 7 4.30 29.76 -65.84
N MET A 8 4.06 30.29 -64.64
CA MET A 8 2.71 30.62 -64.14
C MET A 8 2.63 32.07 -63.75
N SER A 9 1.48 32.70 -63.96
CA SER A 9 1.24 34.04 -63.43
C SER A 9 1.15 34.00 -61.89
N LEU A 10 1.48 35.11 -61.22
CA LEU A 10 1.45 35.18 -59.76
C LEU A 10 0.06 34.84 -59.15
N PRO A 11 -1.09 35.31 -59.69
CA PRO A 11 -2.41 34.86 -59.23
C PRO A 11 -2.62 33.35 -59.37
N GLU A 12 -2.16 32.74 -60.47
CA GLU A 12 -2.27 31.29 -60.70
C GLU A 12 -1.40 30.51 -59.73
N HIS A 13 -0.18 30.98 -59.47
CA HIS A 13 0.71 30.40 -58.47
C HIS A 13 0.10 30.47 -57.05
N ILE A 14 -0.52 31.60 -56.69
CA ILE A 14 -1.22 31.77 -55.40
C ILE A 14 -2.39 30.78 -55.25
N LEU A 15 -3.16 30.57 -56.32
CA LEU A 15 -4.29 29.64 -56.32
C LEU A 15 -3.86 28.16 -56.31
N LEU A 16 -2.73 27.83 -56.95
CA LEU A 16 -2.19 26.47 -56.98
C LEU A 16 -1.47 26.10 -55.68
N HIS A 17 -0.84 27.07 -55.04
CA HIS A 17 -0.06 26.89 -53.81
C HIS A 17 -0.53 27.81 -52.67
N PRO A 18 -1.81 27.72 -52.24
CA PRO A 18 -2.38 28.58 -51.19
C PRO A 18 -1.62 28.49 -49.86
N ASP A 19 -1.04 27.33 -49.55
CA ASP A 19 -0.28 27.07 -48.32
C ASP A 19 0.90 28.03 -48.15
N LEU A 20 1.47 28.55 -49.25
CA LEU A 20 2.56 29.52 -49.28
C LEU A 20 2.12 30.97 -49.05
N TYR A 21 0.81 31.25 -48.93
CA TYR A 21 0.29 32.62 -48.81
C TYR A 21 -0.75 32.79 -47.70
N LEU A 22 -1.72 31.87 -47.61
CA LEU A 22 -2.84 31.95 -46.66
C LEU A 22 -2.85 30.82 -45.62
N GLY A 23 -2.11 29.74 -45.89
CA GLY A 23 -2.16 28.51 -45.11
C GLY A 23 -3.05 27.45 -45.77
N SER A 24 -3.33 26.37 -45.03
CA SER A 24 -3.97 25.18 -45.62
C SER A 24 -5.41 25.44 -46.09
N THR A 25 -5.72 24.99 -47.30
CA THR A 25 -7.10 24.89 -47.83
C THR A 25 -7.76 23.55 -47.50
N LYS A 26 -7.11 22.68 -46.72
CA LYS A 26 -7.70 21.44 -46.22
C LYS A 26 -8.41 21.71 -44.90
N GLU A 27 -9.55 21.05 -44.70
CA GLU A 27 -10.24 21.05 -43.41
C GLU A 27 -9.34 20.42 -42.33
N GLN A 28 -9.21 21.12 -41.21
CA GLN A 28 -8.44 20.68 -40.06
C GLN A 28 -9.33 20.59 -38.83
N THR A 29 -9.19 19.48 -38.12
CA THR A 29 -9.81 19.28 -36.82
C THR A 29 -8.82 19.72 -35.74
N GLN A 30 -9.17 20.75 -34.97
CA GLN A 30 -8.35 21.22 -33.86
C GLN A 30 -9.20 21.47 -32.62
N THR A 31 -8.65 21.22 -31.43
CA THR A 31 -9.29 21.59 -30.17
C THR A 31 -8.89 23.02 -29.82
N VAL A 32 -9.80 23.98 -30.02
CA VAL A 32 -9.55 25.41 -29.79
C VAL A 32 -10.64 26.01 -28.90
N PHE A 33 -10.40 27.23 -28.41
CA PHE A 33 -11.42 28.01 -27.72
C PHE A 33 -12.31 28.72 -28.74
N VAL A 34 -13.63 28.66 -28.53
CA VAL A 34 -14.66 29.41 -29.25
C VAL A 34 -15.50 30.23 -28.27
N TYR A 35 -16.14 31.30 -28.76
CA TYR A 35 -16.96 32.18 -27.92
C TYR A 35 -18.45 31.81 -28.05
N GLU A 36 -19.04 31.32 -26.95
CA GLU A 36 -20.43 30.85 -26.89
C GLU A 36 -21.06 31.24 -25.55
N ASN A 37 -22.31 31.72 -25.57
CA ASN A 37 -23.10 32.03 -24.37
C ASN A 37 -22.39 32.95 -23.35
N GLY A 38 -21.50 33.84 -23.81
CA GLY A 38 -20.77 34.75 -22.93
C GLY A 38 -19.48 34.20 -22.33
N GLU A 39 -19.03 33.00 -22.72
CA GLU A 39 -17.80 32.37 -22.20
C GLU A 39 -16.92 31.79 -23.32
N MET A 40 -15.64 31.56 -23.03
CA MET A 40 -14.73 30.87 -23.95
C MET A 40 -14.74 29.36 -23.68
N VAL A 41 -15.32 28.58 -24.57
CA VAL A 41 -15.46 27.12 -24.43
C VAL A 41 -14.42 26.41 -25.28
N LYS A 42 -13.68 25.46 -24.67
CA LYS A 42 -12.72 24.62 -25.40
C LYS A 42 -13.44 23.41 -26.01
N ARG A 43 -13.52 23.35 -27.34
CA ARG A 43 -14.11 22.21 -28.07
C ARG A 43 -13.35 21.88 -29.34
N GLU A 44 -13.58 20.69 -29.84
CA GLU A 44 -13.09 20.26 -31.15
C GLU A 44 -13.89 20.95 -32.25
N VAL A 45 -13.20 21.62 -33.17
CA VAL A 45 -13.79 22.33 -34.29
C VAL A 45 -13.11 21.91 -35.58
N ASN A 46 -13.91 21.83 -36.65
CA ASN A 46 -13.44 21.65 -38.02
C ASN A 46 -13.49 22.99 -38.72
N PHE A 47 -12.37 23.42 -39.30
CA PHE A 47 -12.30 24.66 -40.07
C PHE A 47 -11.18 24.60 -41.12
N VAL A 48 -11.25 25.49 -42.10
CA VAL A 48 -10.19 25.68 -43.10
C VAL A 48 -9.36 26.92 -42.72
N PRO A 49 -8.07 26.79 -42.39
CA PRO A 49 -7.22 27.91 -41.98
C PRO A 49 -7.17 29.06 -43.00
N ALA A 50 -7.06 28.75 -44.29
CA ALA A 50 -7.02 29.75 -45.36
C ALA A 50 -8.30 30.61 -45.40
N PHE A 51 -9.47 30.02 -45.09
CA PHE A 51 -10.74 30.73 -45.05
C PHE A 51 -10.81 31.73 -43.89
N LEU A 52 -10.36 31.35 -42.69
CA LEU A 52 -10.30 32.30 -41.57
C LEU A 52 -9.31 33.43 -41.85
N ARG A 53 -8.21 33.13 -42.54
CA ARG A 53 -7.17 34.11 -42.86
C ARG A 53 -7.69 35.23 -43.76
N ILE A 54 -8.39 34.92 -44.85
CA ILE A 54 -8.92 35.96 -45.76
C ILE A 54 -9.89 36.91 -45.07
N ILE A 55 -10.63 36.45 -44.06
CA ILE A 55 -11.52 37.29 -43.25
C ILE A 55 -10.70 38.17 -42.31
N ASP A 56 -9.71 37.57 -41.64
CA ASP A 56 -8.81 38.26 -40.71
C ASP A 56 -8.01 39.37 -41.42
N GLU A 57 -7.61 39.18 -42.69
CA GLU A 57 -6.92 40.22 -43.48
C GLU A 57 -7.73 41.51 -43.62
N ILE A 58 -9.02 41.38 -43.95
CA ILE A 58 -9.90 42.54 -44.12
C ILE A 58 -10.26 43.14 -42.75
N LEU A 59 -10.45 42.29 -41.73
CA LEU A 59 -10.77 42.73 -40.38
C LEU A 59 -9.63 43.52 -39.74
N ILE A 60 -8.37 43.08 -39.91
CA ILE A 60 -7.18 43.78 -39.44
C ILE A 60 -7.02 45.11 -40.18
N ASN A 61 -7.20 45.16 -41.50
CA ASN A 61 -7.14 46.42 -42.25
C ASN A 61 -8.19 47.43 -41.77
N ALA A 62 -9.39 46.96 -41.42
CA ALA A 62 -10.44 47.81 -40.85
C ALA A 62 -10.06 48.29 -39.44
N ALA A 63 -9.42 47.46 -38.63
CA ALA A 63 -8.94 47.84 -37.29
C ALA A 63 -7.75 48.81 -37.35
N ASP A 64 -6.82 48.63 -38.30
CA ASP A 64 -5.68 49.52 -38.56
C ASP A 64 -6.15 50.94 -38.90
N ASN A 65 -7.35 51.10 -39.46
CA ASN A 65 -7.91 52.42 -39.75
C ASN A 65 -8.11 53.28 -38.50
N LYS A 66 -8.34 52.69 -37.32
CA LYS A 66 -8.44 53.44 -36.06
C LYS A 66 -7.12 54.12 -35.68
N GLN A 67 -5.99 53.55 -36.08
CA GLN A 67 -4.68 54.17 -35.88
C GLN A 67 -4.44 55.29 -36.89
N ARG A 68 -4.87 55.09 -38.14
CA ARG A 68 -4.77 56.09 -39.22
C ARG A 68 -5.69 57.28 -38.98
N ASP A 69 -6.90 57.03 -38.51
CA ASP A 69 -7.90 58.03 -38.16
C ASP A 69 -8.47 57.76 -36.76
N PRO A 70 -7.99 58.50 -35.74
CA PRO A 70 -8.51 58.41 -34.38
C PRO A 70 -10.02 58.69 -34.26
N CYS A 71 -10.65 59.33 -35.25
CA CYS A 71 -12.09 59.62 -35.25
C CYS A 71 -12.96 58.42 -35.64
N MET A 72 -12.39 57.30 -36.10
CA MET A 72 -13.17 56.09 -36.40
C MET A 72 -13.93 55.62 -35.15
N ASP A 73 -15.24 55.41 -35.27
CA ASP A 73 -16.15 55.13 -34.15
C ASP A 73 -17.02 53.87 -34.35
N SER A 74 -16.98 53.23 -35.53
CA SER A 74 -17.83 52.08 -35.87
C SER A 74 -17.09 51.05 -36.73
N LEU A 75 -17.20 49.78 -36.34
CA LEU A 75 -16.77 48.61 -37.11
C LEU A 75 -17.94 47.62 -37.17
N ARG A 76 -18.40 47.25 -38.37
CA ARG A 76 -19.55 46.34 -38.54
C ARG A 76 -19.15 45.16 -39.43
N VAL A 77 -19.35 43.96 -38.92
CA VAL A 77 -19.09 42.70 -39.60
C VAL A 77 -20.43 42.02 -39.88
N PHE A 78 -20.68 41.66 -41.13
CA PHE A 78 -21.85 40.92 -41.55
C PHE A 78 -21.41 39.61 -42.22
N ILE A 79 -22.01 38.52 -41.78
CA ILE A 79 -21.77 37.15 -42.26
C ILE A 79 -23.13 36.57 -42.60
N ASP A 80 -23.34 36.33 -43.88
CA ASP A 80 -24.51 35.66 -44.44
C ASP A 80 -24.08 34.26 -44.89
N ASP A 81 -24.34 33.25 -44.06
CA ASP A 81 -23.97 31.85 -44.33
C ASP A 81 -24.82 31.25 -45.46
N GLU A 82 -26.08 31.65 -45.59
CA GLU A 82 -26.98 31.17 -46.65
C GLU A 82 -26.52 31.63 -48.03
N LYS A 83 -26.05 32.88 -48.15
CA LYS A 83 -25.53 33.43 -49.40
C LYS A 83 -24.02 33.33 -49.56
N GLY A 84 -23.31 32.80 -48.55
CA GLY A 84 -21.85 32.73 -48.52
C GLY A 84 -21.17 34.10 -48.62
N LYS A 85 -21.80 35.17 -48.12
CA LYS A 85 -21.34 36.56 -48.32
C LYS A 85 -20.86 37.18 -47.01
N ILE A 86 -19.71 37.85 -47.07
CA ILE A 86 -19.10 38.55 -45.93
C ILE A 86 -18.97 40.02 -46.28
N ARG A 87 -19.29 40.90 -45.32
CA ARG A 87 -19.16 42.35 -45.46
C ARG A 87 -18.57 42.95 -44.20
N ILE A 88 -17.46 43.68 -44.34
CA ILE A 88 -16.78 44.38 -43.26
C ILE A 88 -16.79 45.88 -43.59
N TYR A 89 -17.33 46.68 -42.68
CA TYR A 89 -17.48 48.12 -42.78
C TYR A 89 -16.74 48.78 -41.62
N ASN A 90 -15.99 49.85 -41.90
CA ASN A 90 -15.46 50.77 -40.90
C ASN A 90 -15.80 52.23 -41.25
N SER A 91 -16.14 53.01 -40.22
CA SER A 91 -16.23 54.47 -40.32
C SER A 91 -14.84 55.12 -40.26
N GLY A 92 -14.83 56.46 -40.30
CA GLY A 92 -13.61 57.25 -40.39
C GLY A 92 -13.13 57.40 -41.82
N SER A 93 -11.94 57.99 -41.96
CA SER A 93 -11.35 58.37 -43.24
C SER A 93 -11.30 57.17 -44.20
N GLY A 94 -11.91 57.34 -45.37
CA GLY A 94 -11.88 56.34 -46.43
C GLY A 94 -10.51 56.24 -47.12
N ILE A 95 -10.49 55.49 -48.20
CA ILE A 95 -9.33 55.46 -49.10
C ILE A 95 -9.50 56.63 -50.09
N PRO A 96 -8.47 57.48 -50.27
CA PRO A 96 -8.55 58.63 -51.18
C PRO A 96 -8.94 58.22 -52.60
N VAL A 97 -9.97 58.84 -53.17
CA VAL A 97 -10.46 58.55 -54.54
C VAL A 97 -9.75 59.46 -55.53
N ILE A 98 -8.43 59.30 -55.63
CA ILE A 98 -7.56 60.04 -56.54
C ILE A 98 -6.86 59.10 -57.51
N ILE A 99 -6.57 59.61 -58.72
CA ILE A 99 -5.78 58.90 -59.73
C ILE A 99 -4.29 59.03 -59.38
N SER A 100 -3.58 57.91 -59.36
CA SER A 100 -2.11 57.85 -59.17
C SER A 100 -1.35 58.13 -60.46
N ASP A 101 -0.02 58.27 -60.35
CA ASP A 101 0.91 58.38 -61.50
C ASP A 101 0.82 57.21 -62.50
N ASN A 102 0.28 56.06 -62.07
CA ASN A 102 0.08 54.88 -62.93
C ASN A 102 -1.30 54.87 -63.63
N GLU A 103 -2.03 55.99 -63.68
CA GLU A 103 -3.35 56.16 -64.30
C GLU A 103 -4.51 55.34 -63.67
N TYR A 104 -4.29 54.70 -62.51
CA TYR A 104 -5.34 54.02 -61.74
C TYR A 104 -5.72 54.78 -60.48
N TYR A 105 -6.98 54.67 -60.08
CA TYR A 105 -7.47 55.13 -58.77
C TYR A 105 -6.80 54.37 -57.62
N ILE A 106 -6.43 55.05 -56.53
CA ILE A 106 -5.78 54.41 -55.37
C ILE A 106 -6.57 53.23 -54.80
N PRO A 107 -7.91 53.28 -54.62
CA PRO A 107 -8.69 52.12 -54.18
C PRO A 107 -8.61 50.93 -55.13
N HIS A 108 -8.46 51.15 -56.44
CA HIS A 108 -8.22 50.07 -57.38
C HIS A 108 -6.84 49.45 -57.10
N ILE A 109 -5.79 50.26 -57.00
CA ILE A 109 -4.41 49.79 -56.79
C ILE A 109 -4.30 48.96 -55.51
N LEU A 110 -4.88 49.44 -54.41
CA LEU A 110 -4.75 48.80 -53.10
C LEU A 110 -5.45 47.44 -52.98
N PHE A 111 -6.37 47.09 -53.89
CA PHE A 111 -7.17 45.87 -53.79
C PHE A 111 -7.17 45.00 -55.05
N GLY A 112 -6.79 45.54 -56.22
CA GLY A 112 -6.81 44.85 -57.51
C GLY A 112 -5.45 44.59 -58.15
N ARG A 113 -4.37 45.28 -57.73
CA ARG A 113 -3.02 45.07 -58.30
C ARG A 113 -2.08 44.41 -57.30
N ILE A 114 -1.61 43.21 -57.63
CA ILE A 114 -0.59 42.50 -56.82
C ILE A 114 0.74 43.26 -56.93
N LEU A 115 1.52 43.31 -55.84
CA LEU A 115 2.77 44.06 -55.70
C LEU A 115 2.64 45.60 -55.68
N ALA A 116 1.43 46.14 -55.64
CA ALA A 116 1.20 47.56 -55.40
C ALA A 116 0.80 47.82 -53.94
N THR A 117 1.61 48.61 -53.24
CA THR A 117 1.43 48.93 -51.81
C THR A 117 1.41 50.45 -51.61
N SER A 118 0.80 50.92 -50.52
CA SER A 118 0.89 52.31 -50.07
C SER A 118 2.27 52.64 -49.46
N VAL A 119 3.24 51.73 -49.56
CA VAL A 119 4.51 51.77 -48.85
C VAL A 119 5.62 51.92 -49.88
N ILE A 120 5.90 53.15 -50.27
CA ILE A 120 7.29 53.53 -50.52
C ILE A 120 7.94 53.45 -49.14
N HIS A 121 8.91 52.55 -48.97
CA HIS A 121 9.58 52.31 -47.68
C HIS A 121 10.30 53.58 -47.20
N ASP A 122 9.61 54.40 -46.39
CA ASP A 122 10.28 55.25 -45.41
C ASP A 122 10.24 54.51 -44.07
N ASP A 123 11.21 53.60 -43.88
CA ASP A 123 11.37 52.85 -42.62
C ASP A 123 11.66 53.78 -41.42
N ASN A 124 11.82 55.10 -41.63
CA ASN A 124 11.93 56.11 -40.57
C ASN A 124 10.58 56.49 -39.93
N GLU A 125 9.45 56.23 -40.61
CA GLU A 125 8.12 56.55 -40.08
C GLU A 125 7.60 55.38 -39.21
N LYS A 126 7.43 55.62 -37.91
CA LYS A 126 7.05 54.58 -36.93
C LYS A 126 5.58 54.20 -37.07
N LYS A 127 5.29 52.95 -37.46
CA LYS A 127 3.92 52.47 -37.65
C LYS A 127 3.63 51.29 -36.71
N ILE A 128 2.47 51.36 -36.05
CA ILE A 128 1.95 50.34 -35.12
C ILE A 128 0.86 49.49 -35.81
N THR A 129 0.81 49.52 -37.15
CA THR A 129 -0.21 48.81 -37.95
C THR A 129 0.13 47.34 -38.13
N GLY A 130 -0.89 46.48 -38.29
CA GLY A 130 -0.74 45.04 -38.55
C GLY A 130 -0.42 44.71 -40.02
N GLY A 131 -0.79 45.58 -40.96
CA GLY A 131 -0.49 45.44 -42.40
C GLY A 131 0.90 45.98 -42.78
N ARG A 132 1.77 45.13 -43.34
CA ARG A 132 3.14 45.53 -43.78
C ARG A 132 3.47 45.25 -45.25
N ASN A 133 2.99 44.13 -45.78
CA ASN A 133 3.43 43.63 -47.10
C ASN A 133 2.43 43.93 -48.24
N GLY A 134 1.29 44.54 -47.93
CA GLY A 134 0.29 44.97 -48.92
C GLY A 134 -0.39 43.86 -49.75
N LEU A 135 -0.29 42.59 -49.34
CA LEU A 135 -0.86 41.42 -50.02
C LEU A 135 -2.25 40.99 -49.49
N GLY A 136 -2.56 41.22 -48.22
CA GLY A 136 -3.72 40.62 -47.53
C GLY A 136 -5.08 40.84 -48.21
N ALA A 137 -5.39 42.09 -48.55
CA ALA A 137 -6.64 42.42 -49.23
C ALA A 137 -6.73 41.80 -50.65
N LYS A 138 -5.59 41.71 -51.36
CA LYS A 138 -5.52 41.07 -52.68
C LYS A 138 -5.69 39.55 -52.58
N LEU A 139 -5.12 38.92 -51.56
CA LEU A 139 -5.32 37.49 -51.30
C LEU A 139 -6.80 37.17 -51.07
N THR A 140 -7.50 38.05 -50.34
CA THR A 140 -8.96 37.92 -50.17
C THR A 140 -9.70 38.03 -51.50
N ASN A 141 -9.32 38.98 -52.35
CA ASN A 141 -9.89 39.15 -53.69
C ASN A 141 -9.65 37.90 -54.59
N ILE A 142 -8.41 37.38 -54.61
CA ILE A 142 -8.05 36.17 -55.37
C ILE A 142 -8.84 34.93 -54.91
N PHE A 143 -9.10 34.78 -53.60
CA PHE A 143 -9.90 33.68 -53.07
C PHE A 143 -11.41 33.97 -53.00
N SER A 144 -11.89 34.97 -53.75
CA SER A 144 -13.31 35.31 -53.84
C SER A 144 -13.84 35.14 -55.27
N SER A 145 -15.09 34.68 -55.38
CA SER A 145 -15.83 34.66 -56.66
C SER A 145 -16.35 36.05 -57.03
N GLU A 146 -16.68 36.86 -56.03
CA GLU A 146 -17.02 38.29 -56.14
C GLU A 146 -16.33 39.07 -55.01
N PHE A 147 -15.67 40.18 -55.34
CA PHE A 147 -15.07 41.09 -54.37
C PHE A 147 -15.41 42.54 -54.72
N LYS A 148 -16.17 43.21 -53.86
CA LYS A 148 -16.67 44.57 -54.04
C LYS A 148 -16.03 45.53 -53.04
N ILE A 149 -15.48 46.61 -53.57
CA ILE A 149 -14.94 47.74 -52.83
C ILE A 149 -15.97 48.86 -52.86
N GLU A 150 -16.30 49.42 -51.71
CA GLU A 150 -17.02 50.69 -51.58
C GLU A 150 -16.28 51.56 -50.58
N THR A 151 -15.79 52.72 -51.00
CA THR A 151 -15.11 53.66 -50.11
C THR A 151 -15.48 55.08 -50.46
N ALA A 152 -15.56 55.95 -49.45
CA ALA A 152 -15.84 57.36 -49.62
C ALA A 152 -14.85 58.19 -48.81
N ASP A 153 -14.29 59.23 -49.43
CA ASP A 153 -13.24 60.09 -48.86
C ASP A 153 -13.77 61.44 -48.34
N GLY A 154 -15.10 61.65 -48.39
CA GLY A 154 -15.76 62.90 -48.01
C GLY A 154 -16.10 63.82 -49.19
N GLU A 155 -15.60 63.50 -50.39
CA GLU A 155 -15.97 64.19 -51.64
C GLU A 155 -16.56 63.22 -52.66
N ASN A 156 -15.91 62.07 -52.84
CA ASN A 156 -16.24 61.07 -53.84
C ASN A 156 -16.42 59.68 -53.21
N LYS A 157 -17.40 58.93 -53.70
CA LYS A 157 -17.59 57.50 -53.44
C LYS A 157 -17.10 56.71 -54.65
N PHE A 158 -16.16 55.81 -54.40
CA PHE A 158 -15.64 54.84 -55.36
C PHE A 158 -16.29 53.47 -55.14
N THR A 159 -16.79 52.86 -56.21
CA THR A 159 -17.27 51.47 -56.21
C THR A 159 -16.62 50.69 -57.34
N LYS A 160 -16.03 49.53 -57.04
CA LYS A 160 -15.51 48.59 -58.05
C LYS A 160 -15.77 47.15 -57.62
N VAL A 161 -16.09 46.30 -58.59
CA VAL A 161 -16.35 44.87 -58.39
C VAL A 161 -15.36 44.06 -59.19
N PHE A 162 -14.74 43.08 -58.54
CA PHE A 162 -13.92 42.04 -59.16
C PHE A 162 -14.69 40.72 -59.14
N ARG A 163 -14.53 39.91 -60.18
CA ARG A 163 -15.11 38.56 -60.28
C ARG A 163 -14.05 37.54 -60.67
N ASN A 164 -14.40 36.26 -60.50
CA ASN A 164 -13.61 35.13 -60.95
C ASN A 164 -12.15 35.18 -60.44
N ASN A 165 -11.97 35.28 -59.13
CA ASN A 165 -10.66 35.25 -58.47
C ASN A 165 -9.73 36.40 -58.91
N MET A 166 -10.29 37.61 -59.03
CA MET A 166 -9.60 38.83 -59.49
C MET A 166 -9.17 38.81 -60.97
N LYS A 167 -9.71 37.89 -61.79
CA LYS A 167 -9.43 37.85 -63.23
C LYS A 167 -10.25 38.86 -64.03
N ASP A 168 -11.48 39.07 -63.60
CA ASP A 168 -12.42 39.98 -64.26
C ASP A 168 -12.69 41.17 -63.35
N GLU A 169 -12.78 42.36 -63.93
CA GLU A 169 -13.10 43.58 -63.20
C GLU A 169 -14.13 44.41 -63.95
N ASP A 170 -15.13 44.91 -63.21
CA ASP A 170 -16.09 45.89 -63.72
C ASP A 170 -15.44 47.28 -63.80
N ASP A 171 -16.02 48.13 -64.64
CA ASP A 171 -15.73 49.56 -64.62
C ASP A 171 -16.01 50.14 -63.23
N HIS A 172 -15.17 51.09 -62.82
CA HIS A 172 -15.34 51.77 -61.56
C HIS A 172 -16.46 52.81 -61.65
N LEU A 173 -17.29 52.89 -60.62
CA LEU A 173 -18.34 53.91 -60.50
C LEU A 173 -17.89 54.97 -59.50
N ILE A 174 -17.95 56.24 -59.92
CA ILE A 174 -17.65 57.39 -59.08
C ILE A 174 -18.89 58.27 -58.98
N SER A 175 -19.24 58.63 -57.75
CA SER A 175 -20.37 59.51 -57.42
C SER A 175 -19.98 60.45 -56.28
N SER A 176 -20.56 61.64 -56.20
CA SER A 176 -20.27 62.55 -55.07
C SER A 176 -20.86 62.01 -53.77
N CYS A 177 -20.09 62.05 -52.67
CA CYS A 177 -20.48 61.52 -51.36
C CYS A 177 -19.78 62.29 -50.23
N LYS A 178 -20.55 62.79 -49.26
CA LYS A 178 -20.02 63.53 -48.10
C LYS A 178 -19.59 62.63 -46.93
N ASP A 179 -19.99 61.36 -46.95
CA ASP A 179 -19.65 60.41 -45.90
C ASP A 179 -18.20 59.93 -46.05
N THR A 180 -17.58 59.54 -44.95
CA THR A 180 -16.27 58.89 -44.92
C THR A 180 -16.41 57.46 -44.40
N PHE A 181 -16.04 56.48 -45.23
CA PHE A 181 -16.06 55.07 -44.83
C PHE A 181 -15.27 54.18 -45.78
N THR A 182 -14.99 52.95 -45.33
CA THR A 182 -14.57 51.85 -46.20
C THR A 182 -15.42 50.61 -45.92
N GLN A 183 -15.92 49.99 -46.98
CA GLN A 183 -16.71 48.77 -46.94
C GLN A 183 -16.18 47.80 -47.97
N ILE A 184 -15.79 46.62 -47.50
CA ILE A 184 -15.37 45.51 -48.34
C ILE A 184 -16.42 44.42 -48.23
N SER A 185 -17.00 44.03 -49.37
CA SER A 185 -17.96 42.91 -49.45
C SER A 185 -17.41 41.84 -50.36
N PHE A 186 -17.37 40.59 -49.94
CA PHE A 186 -16.81 39.52 -50.74
C PHE A 186 -17.56 38.20 -50.54
N THR A 187 -17.58 37.39 -51.59
CA THR A 187 -18.14 36.03 -51.62
C THR A 187 -16.97 35.08 -51.81
N PRO A 188 -16.49 34.41 -50.75
CA PRO A 188 -15.38 33.46 -50.85
C PRO A 188 -15.65 32.34 -51.85
N ASP A 189 -14.65 31.98 -52.63
CA ASP A 189 -14.71 30.85 -53.56
C ASP A 189 -14.57 29.54 -52.76
N LEU A 190 -15.71 29.05 -52.26
CA LEU A 190 -15.76 27.86 -51.41
C LEU A 190 -15.20 26.62 -52.10
N GLN A 191 -15.32 26.50 -53.42
CA GLN A 191 -14.76 25.36 -54.16
C GLN A 191 -13.24 25.34 -54.07
N LYS A 192 -12.56 26.47 -54.26
CA LYS A 192 -11.10 26.56 -54.15
C LYS A 192 -10.59 26.44 -52.71
N LEU A 193 -11.45 26.73 -51.74
CA LEU A 193 -11.18 26.52 -50.32
C LEU A 193 -11.57 25.11 -49.82
N ASN A 194 -12.05 24.23 -50.71
CA ASN A 194 -12.55 22.88 -50.38
C ASN A 194 -13.68 22.88 -49.32
N MET A 195 -14.54 23.88 -49.36
CA MET A 195 -15.67 24.07 -48.43
C MET A 195 -17.02 23.95 -49.17
N LYS A 196 -18.07 23.57 -48.44
CA LYS A 196 -19.46 23.56 -48.96
C LYS A 196 -20.33 24.70 -48.43
N CYS A 197 -20.12 25.07 -47.16
CA CYS A 197 -20.78 26.16 -46.43
C CYS A 197 -19.81 26.65 -45.34
N PHE A 198 -20.13 27.73 -44.62
CA PHE A 198 -19.25 28.16 -43.51
C PHE A 198 -19.38 27.21 -42.31
N GLY A 199 -20.62 26.88 -41.92
CA GLY A 199 -20.88 25.99 -40.79
C GLY A 199 -20.69 26.65 -39.42
N GLU A 200 -21.34 26.09 -38.40
CA GLU A 200 -21.44 26.69 -37.06
C GLU A 200 -20.07 26.88 -36.37
N SER A 201 -19.17 25.90 -36.51
CA SER A 201 -17.82 25.94 -35.94
C SER A 201 -17.01 27.13 -36.45
N VAL A 202 -17.09 27.40 -37.75
CA VAL A 202 -16.35 28.49 -38.38
C VAL A 202 -16.95 29.84 -38.02
N VAL A 203 -18.29 29.96 -38.01
CA VAL A 203 -18.98 31.17 -37.53
C VAL A 203 -18.61 31.48 -36.08
N SER A 204 -18.46 30.47 -35.23
CA SER A 204 -18.04 30.62 -33.84
C SER A 204 -16.58 31.10 -33.71
N LEU A 205 -15.70 30.69 -34.61
CA LEU A 205 -14.32 31.19 -34.69
C LEU A 205 -14.27 32.64 -35.16
N ILE A 206 -15.10 33.02 -36.14
CA ILE A 206 -15.18 34.41 -36.60
C ILE A 206 -15.76 35.30 -35.49
N ARG A 207 -16.81 34.85 -34.77
CA ARG A 207 -17.36 35.53 -33.58
C ARG A 207 -16.28 35.81 -32.54
N LYS A 208 -15.50 34.79 -32.20
CA LYS A 208 -14.36 34.93 -31.30
C LYS A 208 -13.37 35.98 -31.82
N ARG A 209 -13.03 35.94 -33.11
CA ARG A 209 -12.07 36.88 -33.69
C ARG A 209 -12.56 38.33 -33.70
N VAL A 210 -13.86 38.55 -33.96
CA VAL A 210 -14.48 39.87 -33.87
C VAL A 210 -14.50 40.39 -32.43
N LEU A 211 -14.76 39.52 -31.44
CA LEU A 211 -14.65 39.86 -30.03
C LEU A 211 -13.22 40.27 -29.64
N GLU A 212 -12.22 39.54 -30.10
CA GLU A 212 -10.80 39.89 -29.90
C GLU A 212 -10.51 41.31 -30.43
N VAL A 213 -10.91 41.61 -31.67
CA VAL A 213 -10.73 42.93 -32.29
C VAL A 213 -11.50 44.03 -31.55
N ALA A 214 -12.72 43.75 -31.07
CA ALA A 214 -13.49 44.69 -30.26
C ALA A 214 -12.79 45.06 -28.94
N ASN A 215 -12.08 44.11 -28.33
CA ASN A 215 -11.30 44.37 -27.12
C ASN A 215 -10.05 45.21 -27.41
N PHE A 216 -9.41 45.05 -28.58
CA PHE A 216 -8.24 45.88 -28.96
C PHE A 216 -8.61 47.32 -29.30
N LEU A 217 -9.74 47.54 -29.97
CA LEU A 217 -10.23 48.88 -30.31
C LEU A 217 -10.78 49.64 -29.09
N GLY A 218 -11.07 48.91 -28.00
CA GLY A 218 -11.59 49.45 -26.76
C GLY A 218 -12.98 50.08 -26.91
N ASN A 219 -13.43 50.81 -25.89
CA ASN A 219 -14.73 51.48 -25.88
C ASN A 219 -14.83 52.66 -26.87
N SER A 220 -13.75 52.98 -27.59
CA SER A 220 -13.70 54.09 -28.54
C SER A 220 -14.32 53.77 -29.90
N VAL A 221 -14.60 52.49 -30.18
CA VAL A 221 -15.21 52.02 -31.43
C VAL A 221 -16.34 51.05 -31.10
N LYS A 222 -17.54 51.31 -31.63
CA LYS A 222 -18.69 50.42 -31.54
C LYS A 222 -18.55 49.28 -32.54
N VAL A 223 -18.37 48.05 -32.05
CA VAL A 223 -18.25 46.84 -32.88
C VAL A 223 -19.57 46.09 -32.93
N GLU A 224 -20.05 45.77 -34.13
CA GLU A 224 -21.29 45.02 -34.36
C GLU A 224 -21.03 43.80 -35.25
N LEU A 225 -21.64 42.67 -34.91
CA LEU A 225 -21.64 41.45 -35.72
C LEU A 225 -23.08 41.05 -36.05
N ASN A 226 -23.44 41.01 -37.34
CA ASN A 226 -24.81 40.75 -37.82
C ASN A 226 -25.86 41.65 -37.15
N GLY A 227 -25.51 42.91 -36.86
CA GLY A 227 -26.37 43.89 -36.19
C GLY A 227 -26.44 43.74 -34.66
N VAL A 228 -25.74 42.76 -34.07
CA VAL A 228 -25.65 42.59 -32.61
C VAL A 228 -24.38 43.27 -32.09
N HIS A 229 -24.52 44.11 -31.07
CA HIS A 229 -23.39 44.78 -30.43
C HIS A 229 -22.49 43.80 -29.69
N ILE A 230 -21.18 43.86 -29.92
CA ILE A 230 -20.17 43.09 -29.22
C ILE A 230 -19.55 43.96 -28.12
N PRO A 231 -19.73 43.62 -26.83
CA PRO A 231 -19.20 44.43 -25.74
C PRO A 231 -17.67 44.39 -25.73
N SER A 232 -17.04 45.57 -25.68
CA SER A 232 -15.62 45.69 -25.37
C SER A 232 -15.44 45.55 -23.85
N ILE A 233 -14.53 44.67 -23.43
CA ILE A 233 -14.22 44.41 -22.01
C ILE A 233 -12.73 44.63 -21.76
N SER A 234 -12.35 44.93 -20.52
CA SER A 234 -10.93 45.08 -20.17
C SER A 234 -10.15 43.79 -20.43
N PHE A 235 -8.85 43.89 -20.67
CA PHE A 235 -7.99 42.74 -20.94
C PHE A 235 -8.07 41.70 -19.80
N THR A 236 -8.10 42.15 -18.56
CA THR A 236 -8.29 41.29 -17.38
C THR A 236 -9.64 40.52 -17.40
N ASN A 237 -10.72 41.15 -17.87
CA ASN A 237 -12.04 40.51 -17.98
C ASN A 237 -12.11 39.56 -19.18
N TYR A 238 -11.44 39.91 -20.28
CA TYR A 238 -11.29 39.03 -21.44
C TYR A 238 -10.60 37.72 -21.06
N VAL A 239 -9.50 37.79 -20.30
CA VAL A 239 -8.85 36.57 -19.76
C VAL A 239 -9.79 35.79 -18.84
N GLY A 240 -10.66 36.47 -18.08
CA GLY A 240 -11.69 35.85 -17.25
C GLY A 240 -12.63 34.92 -18.02
N LEU A 241 -12.93 35.23 -19.29
CA LEU A 241 -13.77 34.38 -20.14
C LEU A 241 -13.18 32.98 -20.36
N TYR A 242 -11.85 32.84 -20.32
CA TYR A 242 -11.13 31.56 -20.46
C TYR A 242 -11.02 30.78 -19.14
N LEU A 243 -11.02 31.48 -18.00
CA LEU A 243 -10.84 30.86 -16.69
C LEU A 243 -12.15 30.35 -16.11
N ASN A 244 -13.26 31.03 -16.38
CA ASN A 244 -14.59 30.64 -15.89
C ASN A 244 -15.09 29.32 -16.50
N SER A 245 -14.61 28.95 -17.69
CA SER A 245 -14.98 27.70 -18.36
C SER A 245 -14.18 26.47 -17.89
N SER A 246 -13.21 26.65 -16.99
CA SER A 246 -12.43 25.55 -16.40
C SER A 246 -13.27 24.79 -15.37
N LYS A 247 -13.44 23.47 -15.53
CA LYS A 247 -14.17 22.59 -14.59
C LYS A 247 -13.41 22.28 -13.29
N GLU A 248 -12.40 23.08 -12.94
CA GLU A 248 -11.58 22.90 -11.75
C GLU A 248 -12.37 23.28 -10.48
N PRO A 249 -12.23 22.54 -9.36
CA PRO A 249 -12.98 22.80 -8.12
C PRO A 249 -12.60 24.10 -7.39
N ASP A 250 -11.52 24.77 -7.80
CA ASP A 250 -11.09 26.09 -7.32
C ASP A 250 -10.83 27.01 -8.53
N PRO A 251 -11.16 28.32 -8.45
CA PRO A 251 -10.83 29.26 -9.52
C PRO A 251 -9.31 29.34 -9.69
N LEU A 252 -8.84 29.11 -10.91
CA LEU A 252 -7.41 29.25 -11.25
C LEU A 252 -6.92 30.64 -10.83
N PRO A 253 -5.74 30.76 -10.19
CA PRO A 253 -5.23 32.04 -9.73
C PRO A 253 -5.00 32.98 -10.92
N ARG A 254 -5.66 34.15 -10.93
CA ARG A 254 -5.53 35.19 -11.96
C ARG A 254 -4.64 36.33 -11.46
N ILE A 255 -3.51 36.55 -12.11
CA ILE A 255 -2.61 37.68 -11.82
C ILE A 255 -2.39 38.45 -13.11
N ALA A 256 -2.95 39.65 -13.19
CA ALA A 256 -2.88 40.53 -14.35
C ALA A 256 -2.17 41.84 -14.02
N GLU A 257 -1.50 42.41 -15.01
CA GLU A 257 -0.89 43.73 -15.02
C GLU A 257 -1.21 44.40 -16.38
N GLU A 258 -1.88 45.54 -16.34
CA GLU A 258 -2.23 46.35 -17.51
C GLU A 258 -1.32 47.58 -17.51
N PHE A 259 -0.46 47.72 -18.53
CA PHE A 259 0.49 48.83 -18.63
C PHE A 259 -0.12 49.92 -19.51
N ASN A 260 -0.92 50.80 -18.87
CA ASN A 260 -1.65 51.88 -19.54
C ASN A 260 -0.77 52.86 -20.34
N VAL A 261 0.55 52.91 -20.09
CA VAL A 261 1.48 53.87 -20.71
C VAL A 261 2.39 53.23 -21.77
N ASP A 262 2.80 51.97 -21.58
CA ASP A 262 3.78 51.30 -22.45
C ASP A 262 3.13 50.41 -23.53
N GLY A 263 1.81 50.21 -23.48
CA GLY A 263 1.08 49.46 -24.52
C GLY A 263 1.25 47.95 -24.44
N TRP A 264 1.58 47.41 -23.26
CA TRP A 264 1.63 45.98 -22.98
C TRP A 264 0.56 45.62 -21.94
N ASP A 265 -0.12 44.48 -22.10
CA ASP A 265 -0.96 43.90 -21.06
C ASP A 265 -0.57 42.44 -20.87
N VAL A 266 -0.31 42.03 -19.63
CA VAL A 266 0.17 40.68 -19.30
C VAL A 266 -0.69 40.06 -18.22
N CYS A 267 -1.16 38.84 -18.45
CA CYS A 267 -1.82 38.04 -17.42
C CYS A 267 -1.23 36.64 -17.36
N VAL A 268 -1.02 36.13 -16.13
CA VAL A 268 -0.44 34.81 -15.87
C VAL A 268 -1.37 34.00 -14.97
N THR A 269 -1.53 32.73 -15.32
CA THR A 269 -2.29 31.72 -14.57
C THR A 269 -1.62 30.35 -14.63
N SER A 270 -2.14 29.35 -13.91
CA SER A 270 -1.60 27.99 -13.90
C SER A 270 -2.06 27.18 -15.11
N SER A 271 -1.18 26.32 -15.62
CA SER A 271 -1.55 25.23 -16.55
C SER A 271 -1.26 23.84 -15.96
N ASP A 272 -1.87 22.81 -16.53
CA ASP A 272 -1.74 21.41 -16.10
C ASP A 272 -0.64 20.62 -16.84
N GLY A 273 0.56 21.20 -16.89
CA GLY A 273 1.76 20.48 -17.35
C GLY A 273 2.06 20.61 -18.84
N GLU A 274 1.34 21.47 -19.55
CA GLU A 274 1.73 21.98 -20.87
C GLU A 274 1.73 23.52 -20.85
N PHE A 275 2.74 24.12 -21.47
CA PHE A 275 2.79 25.58 -21.62
C PHE A 275 1.67 26.04 -22.55
N GLN A 276 0.92 27.06 -22.15
CA GLN A 276 -0.15 27.63 -22.95
C GLN A 276 0.05 29.14 -23.08
N GLN A 277 -0.24 29.69 -24.26
CA GLN A 277 -0.11 31.11 -24.50
C GLN A 277 -1.24 31.65 -25.41
N PHE A 278 -1.72 32.85 -25.12
CA PHE A 278 -2.56 33.63 -26.02
C PHE A 278 -1.96 35.01 -26.15
N SER A 279 -1.53 35.38 -27.36
CA SER A 279 -0.87 36.66 -27.56
C SER A 279 -1.29 37.39 -28.81
N PHE A 280 -1.15 38.72 -28.74
CA PHE A 280 -1.51 39.66 -29.79
C PHE A 280 -0.46 40.74 -29.93
N VAL A 281 -0.13 41.08 -31.17
CA VAL A 281 0.76 42.21 -31.50
C VAL A 281 0.04 43.10 -32.49
N ASN A 282 -0.24 44.35 -32.13
CA ASN A 282 -0.93 45.31 -33.00
C ASN A 282 -2.24 44.74 -33.60
N SER A 283 -3.06 44.09 -32.76
CA SER A 283 -4.31 43.38 -33.15
C SER A 283 -4.12 42.10 -33.98
N VAL A 284 -2.91 41.73 -34.38
CA VAL A 284 -2.59 40.46 -35.04
C VAL A 284 -2.50 39.35 -34.00
N ALA A 285 -3.24 38.25 -34.18
CA ALA A 285 -3.19 37.10 -33.27
C ALA A 285 -1.94 36.23 -33.50
N THR A 286 -1.00 36.28 -32.58
CA THR A 286 0.24 35.48 -32.61
C THR A 286 0.03 34.12 -31.93
N ILE A 287 -0.72 33.23 -32.60
CA ILE A 287 -1.09 31.92 -32.05
C ILE A 287 0.10 30.99 -31.74
N ASN A 288 1.24 31.19 -32.41
CA ASN A 288 2.49 30.47 -32.17
C ASN A 288 3.49 31.26 -31.28
N GLY A 289 3.06 32.39 -30.72
CA GLY A 289 3.84 33.21 -29.81
C GLY A 289 4.91 34.02 -30.53
N GLY A 290 6.14 34.03 -30.02
CA GLY A 290 7.25 34.76 -30.62
C GLY A 290 8.09 35.49 -29.58
N THR A 291 8.94 36.40 -30.07
CA THR A 291 9.95 37.09 -29.26
C THR A 291 9.36 37.91 -28.10
N HIS A 292 8.12 38.42 -28.23
CA HIS A 292 7.37 39.11 -27.17
C HIS A 292 6.92 38.19 -26.04
N VAL A 293 6.42 37.00 -26.37
CA VAL A 293 6.05 35.98 -25.37
C VAL A 293 7.30 35.44 -24.68
N ASP A 294 8.35 35.17 -25.44
CA ASP A 294 9.64 34.72 -24.90
C ASP A 294 10.25 35.78 -23.95
N TYR A 295 10.10 37.06 -24.26
CA TYR A 295 10.55 38.17 -23.42
C TYR A 295 9.82 38.21 -22.07
N VAL A 296 8.49 38.17 -22.07
CA VAL A 296 7.66 38.16 -20.85
C VAL A 296 7.92 36.90 -20.01
N THR A 297 7.94 35.73 -20.65
CA THR A 297 8.11 34.45 -19.95
C THR A 297 9.52 34.30 -19.36
N SER A 298 10.55 34.78 -20.06
CA SER A 298 11.93 34.77 -19.54
C SER A 298 12.06 35.58 -18.25
N GLN A 299 11.49 36.79 -18.20
CA GLN A 299 11.46 37.62 -16.98
C GLN A 299 10.80 36.87 -15.81
N LEU A 300 9.63 36.25 -16.04
CA LEU A 300 8.93 35.43 -15.04
C LEU A 300 9.78 34.27 -14.54
N THR A 301 10.34 33.48 -15.45
CA THR A 301 11.12 32.30 -15.08
C THR A 301 12.42 32.64 -14.37
N ASN A 302 13.11 33.72 -14.77
CA ASN A 302 14.34 34.15 -14.13
C ASN A 302 14.08 34.55 -12.67
N HIS A 303 13.01 35.33 -12.44
CA HIS A 303 12.61 35.72 -11.09
C HIS A 303 12.21 34.52 -10.21
N ILE A 304 11.45 33.56 -10.75
CA ILE A 304 11.06 32.34 -10.03
C ILE A 304 12.28 31.48 -9.68
N VAL A 305 13.23 31.33 -10.60
CA VAL A 305 14.49 30.58 -10.38
C VAL A 305 15.31 31.24 -9.28
N GLU A 306 15.43 32.57 -9.23
CA GLU A 306 16.15 33.26 -8.16
C GLU A 306 15.52 33.04 -6.79
N ILE A 307 14.18 33.13 -6.69
CA ILE A 307 13.46 32.85 -5.44
C ILE A 307 13.65 31.39 -5.00
N ALA A 308 13.59 30.45 -5.95
CA ALA A 308 13.80 29.04 -5.66
C ALA A 308 15.23 28.77 -5.15
N LYS A 309 16.25 29.39 -5.76
CA LYS A 309 17.65 29.31 -5.30
C LYS A 309 17.84 29.90 -3.90
N ARG A 310 17.15 31.00 -3.57
CA ARG A 310 17.19 31.61 -2.21
C ARG A 310 16.53 30.72 -1.16
N LYS A 311 15.43 30.02 -1.49
CA LYS A 311 14.73 29.11 -0.56
C LYS A 311 15.44 27.76 -0.41
N ASN A 312 16.04 27.22 -1.47
CA ASN A 312 16.76 25.93 -1.45
C ASN A 312 18.04 25.99 -2.31
N LYS A 313 19.20 26.01 -1.65
CA LYS A 313 20.52 26.15 -2.30
C LYS A 313 20.89 25.00 -3.27
N ASN A 314 20.23 23.85 -3.19
CA ASN A 314 20.49 22.66 -4.04
C ASN A 314 19.47 22.46 -5.19
N THR A 315 18.60 23.43 -5.48
CA THR A 315 17.57 23.27 -6.50
C THR A 315 18.06 23.67 -7.89
N HIS A 316 18.40 22.69 -8.73
CA HIS A 316 18.59 22.88 -10.18
C HIS A 316 17.24 22.81 -10.91
N LEU A 317 16.47 23.90 -10.85
CA LEU A 317 15.25 24.07 -11.65
C LEU A 317 15.62 24.40 -13.11
N LYS A 318 15.25 23.53 -14.04
CA LYS A 318 15.40 23.81 -15.48
C LYS A 318 14.22 24.68 -15.94
N THR A 319 14.51 25.78 -16.64
CA THR A 319 13.54 26.78 -17.11
C THR A 319 12.37 26.18 -17.89
N HIS A 320 12.61 25.15 -18.72
CA HIS A 320 11.55 24.48 -19.49
C HIS A 320 10.49 23.79 -18.63
N VAL A 321 10.86 23.32 -17.44
CA VAL A 321 9.92 22.68 -16.49
C VAL A 321 9.02 23.73 -15.85
N LEU A 322 9.53 24.94 -15.63
CA LEU A 322 8.72 26.04 -15.15
C LEU A 322 7.72 26.49 -16.22
N MET A 323 8.19 26.62 -17.47
CA MET A 323 7.35 27.00 -18.60
C MET A 323 6.16 26.05 -18.78
N SER A 324 6.34 24.73 -18.62
CA SER A 324 5.26 23.78 -18.83
C SER A 324 4.07 23.91 -17.85
N HIS A 325 4.16 24.73 -16.82
CA HIS A 325 3.07 24.97 -15.87
C HIS A 325 2.52 26.39 -15.90
N LEU A 326 2.96 27.21 -16.86
CA LEU A 326 2.49 28.57 -17.05
C LEU A 326 1.48 28.62 -18.18
N TRP A 327 0.42 29.39 -17.96
CA TRP A 327 -0.48 29.88 -18.99
C TRP A 327 -0.41 31.40 -19.03
N VAL A 328 0.05 31.95 -20.16
CA VAL A 328 0.38 33.38 -20.29
C VAL A 328 -0.47 34.05 -21.36
N PHE A 329 -1.03 35.21 -21.05
CA PHE A 329 -1.74 36.08 -21.97
C PHE A 329 -0.92 37.35 -22.18
N VAL A 330 -0.66 37.74 -23.43
CA VAL A 330 0.16 38.91 -23.77
C VAL A 330 -0.50 39.74 -24.86
N ASN A 331 -0.86 40.98 -24.57
CA ASN A 331 -1.20 41.98 -25.56
C ASN A 331 -0.03 42.96 -25.67
N ALA A 332 0.48 43.23 -26.88
CA ALA A 332 1.63 44.10 -27.07
C ALA A 332 1.43 45.06 -28.24
N ARG A 333 1.90 46.30 -28.07
CA ARG A 333 2.04 47.30 -29.13
C ARG A 333 3.52 47.45 -29.48
N ILE A 334 3.87 47.09 -30.71
CA ILE A 334 5.26 47.04 -31.17
C ILE A 334 5.38 47.91 -32.42
N ASP A 335 6.37 48.80 -32.42
CA ASP A 335 6.69 49.61 -33.59
C ASP A 335 7.32 48.73 -34.69
N ASN A 336 6.81 48.84 -35.92
CA ASN A 336 7.32 48.15 -37.11
C ASN A 336 7.53 46.63 -36.90
N PRO A 337 6.51 45.85 -36.47
CA PRO A 337 6.68 44.44 -36.13
C PRO A 337 6.99 43.58 -37.36
N THR A 338 7.84 42.59 -37.17
CA THR A 338 8.21 41.57 -38.17
C THR A 338 7.69 40.22 -37.70
N PHE A 339 7.03 39.49 -38.60
CA PHE A 339 6.40 38.20 -38.31
C PHE A 339 6.96 37.08 -39.21
N ASP A 340 6.64 35.83 -38.88
CA ASP A 340 6.86 34.68 -39.74
C ASP A 340 5.98 34.75 -41.00
N PHE A 341 6.58 35.09 -42.13
CA PHE A 341 5.88 35.10 -43.41
C PHE A 341 5.75 33.65 -43.93
N PRO A 342 4.56 33.23 -44.42
CA PRO A 342 3.37 34.03 -44.78
C PRO A 342 2.29 34.12 -43.70
N LYS A 343 2.39 33.31 -42.64
CA LYS A 343 1.26 33.02 -41.76
C LYS A 343 0.95 34.11 -40.74
N ARG A 344 1.93 34.94 -40.36
CA ARG A 344 1.79 35.95 -39.30
C ARG A 344 1.22 35.37 -38.00
N GLU A 345 1.74 34.22 -37.61
CA GLU A 345 1.34 33.51 -36.40
C GLU A 345 2.39 33.63 -35.29
N LYS A 346 3.61 34.03 -35.63
CA LYS A 346 4.75 34.21 -34.73
C LYS A 346 5.47 35.52 -34.97
N LEU A 347 5.74 36.27 -33.90
CA LEU A 347 6.60 37.47 -33.96
C LEU A 347 8.08 37.07 -34.05
N THR A 348 8.83 37.71 -34.95
CA THR A 348 10.27 37.49 -35.19
C THR A 348 11.14 38.73 -34.95
N SER A 349 10.55 39.90 -34.69
CA SER A 349 11.29 41.12 -34.31
C SER A 349 12.24 40.87 -33.13
N GLU A 350 13.48 41.34 -33.22
CA GLU A 350 14.45 41.22 -32.14
C GLU A 350 14.03 42.02 -30.91
N GLN A 351 14.27 41.49 -29.71
CA GLN A 351 13.90 42.17 -28.45
C GLN A 351 14.57 43.54 -28.28
N SER A 352 15.76 43.72 -28.84
CA SER A 352 16.51 44.99 -28.89
C SER A 352 15.78 46.08 -29.68
N SER A 353 14.92 45.71 -30.62
CA SER A 353 14.16 46.62 -31.46
C SER A 353 12.87 47.14 -30.80
N PHE A 354 12.48 46.59 -29.63
CA PHE A 354 11.30 47.03 -28.91
C PHE A 354 11.56 48.37 -28.21
N ILE A 355 10.89 49.43 -28.67
CA ILE A 355 11.00 50.77 -28.09
C ILE A 355 10.24 50.85 -26.77
N SER A 356 9.02 50.30 -26.71
CA SER A 356 8.30 50.05 -25.46
C SER A 356 8.82 48.75 -24.83
N LYS A 357 9.47 48.88 -23.67
CA LYS A 357 9.96 47.71 -22.94
C LYS A 357 8.85 47.19 -22.04
N GLY A 358 8.28 46.02 -22.37
CA GLY A 358 7.32 45.31 -21.53
C GLY A 358 7.96 44.71 -20.26
N GLU A 359 8.61 45.55 -19.45
CA GLU A 359 9.27 45.16 -18.20
C GLU A 359 8.21 44.93 -17.11
N LEU A 360 8.20 43.73 -16.52
CA LEU A 360 7.24 43.37 -15.48
C LEU A 360 7.59 44.04 -14.15
N SER A 361 6.60 44.64 -13.47
CA SER A 361 6.89 45.31 -12.20
C SER A 361 7.27 44.33 -11.09
N GLU A 362 8.09 44.80 -10.14
CA GLU A 362 8.41 43.99 -8.95
C GLU A 362 7.15 43.57 -8.17
N VAL A 363 6.10 44.39 -8.19
CA VAL A 363 4.83 44.10 -7.50
C VAL A 363 4.14 42.91 -8.16
N PHE A 364 4.09 42.88 -9.48
CA PHE A 364 3.55 41.77 -10.25
C PHE A 364 4.37 40.49 -10.04
N LEU A 365 5.69 40.58 -10.17
CA LEU A 365 6.61 39.45 -9.95
C LEU A 365 6.47 38.85 -8.55
N LYS A 366 6.34 39.68 -7.50
CA LYS A 366 6.08 39.23 -6.12
C LYS A 366 4.72 38.56 -5.96
N LYS A 367 3.68 39.05 -6.63
CA LYS A 367 2.34 38.41 -6.63
C LYS A 367 2.39 37.03 -7.29
N VAL A 368 3.05 36.92 -8.45
CA VAL A 368 3.26 35.64 -9.14
C VAL A 368 4.03 34.66 -8.26
N ALA A 369 5.09 35.11 -7.59
CA ALA A 369 5.89 34.29 -6.68
C ALA A 369 5.12 33.76 -5.45
N LYS A 370 4.11 34.49 -4.98
CA LYS A 370 3.23 34.11 -3.87
C LYS A 370 2.00 33.30 -4.31
N SER A 371 1.85 33.06 -5.62
CA SER A 371 0.70 32.34 -6.16
C SER A 371 0.81 30.83 -5.94
N ALA A 372 -0.35 30.16 -5.91
CA ALA A 372 -0.43 28.70 -5.86
C ALA A 372 0.30 28.02 -7.05
N VAL A 373 0.50 28.74 -8.17
CA VAL A 373 1.24 28.26 -9.35
C VAL A 373 2.69 27.94 -8.99
N VAL A 374 3.35 28.84 -8.25
CA VAL A 374 4.76 28.71 -7.87
C VAL A 374 4.94 27.71 -6.74
N GLU A 375 3.98 27.60 -5.81
CA GLU A 375 3.98 26.55 -4.78
C GLU A 375 3.84 25.14 -5.38
N LYS A 376 2.90 24.96 -6.33
CA LYS A 376 2.71 23.70 -7.08
C LYS A 376 3.98 23.36 -7.87
N LEU A 377 4.60 24.34 -8.53
CA LEU A 377 5.86 24.18 -9.27
C LEU A 377 7.06 23.79 -8.40
N LEU A 378 7.25 24.45 -7.27
CA LEU A 378 8.32 24.12 -6.32
C LEU A 378 8.15 22.69 -5.76
N SER A 379 6.91 22.27 -5.50
CA SER A 379 6.58 20.91 -5.04
C SER A 379 6.84 19.83 -6.11
N LEU A 380 6.63 20.14 -7.40
CA LEU A 380 6.87 19.22 -8.52
C LEU A 380 8.36 19.11 -8.86
N ALA A 381 9.12 20.20 -8.74
CA ALA A 381 10.56 20.20 -8.94
C ALA A 381 11.29 19.37 -7.88
N THR A 382 10.78 19.32 -6.65
CA THR A 382 11.26 18.40 -5.62
C THR A 382 10.94 16.92 -5.92
N PHE A 383 9.89 16.63 -6.70
CA PHE A 383 9.40 15.26 -6.97
C PHE A 383 10.21 14.51 -8.05
N LYS A 384 10.87 15.24 -8.97
CA LYS A 384 11.72 14.65 -10.03
C LYS A 384 13.21 14.60 -9.69
N GLN A 385 13.61 15.09 -8.51
CA GLN A 385 14.99 15.00 -8.03
C GLN A 385 15.29 13.63 -7.41
N ARG A 386 16.58 13.33 -7.24
CA ARG A 386 17.05 12.15 -6.53
C ARG A 386 16.51 12.19 -5.10
N LEU A 387 15.67 11.21 -4.75
CA LEU A 387 14.96 11.20 -3.48
C LEU A 387 15.92 10.86 -2.33
N THR A 388 15.82 11.58 -1.23
CA THR A 388 16.56 11.30 0.01
C THR A 388 15.71 10.45 0.96
N ILE A 389 15.12 9.37 0.44
CA ILE A 389 14.32 8.44 1.23
C ILE A 389 15.25 7.45 1.93
N GLU A 390 15.09 7.32 3.25
CA GLU A 390 15.84 6.39 4.09
C GLU A 390 15.75 4.95 3.54
N ASN A 391 16.91 4.30 3.39
CA ASN A 391 17.12 2.94 2.85
C ASN A 391 16.83 2.72 1.36
N LEU A 392 16.43 3.75 0.61
CA LEU A 392 16.33 3.68 -0.86
C LEU A 392 17.72 3.66 -1.50
N VAL A 393 17.94 2.72 -2.40
CA VAL A 393 19.05 2.75 -3.37
C VAL A 393 18.43 3.06 -4.73
N ASP A 394 18.47 4.33 -5.11
CA ASP A 394 17.79 4.82 -6.31
C ASP A 394 18.61 4.51 -7.58
N ALA A 395 17.94 4.11 -8.66
CA ALA A 395 18.59 3.91 -9.95
C ALA A 395 19.10 5.25 -10.51
N ASN A 396 20.26 5.26 -11.19
CA ASN A 396 20.84 6.53 -11.64
C ASN A 396 19.96 7.29 -12.64
N HIS A 397 19.12 6.59 -13.44
CA HIS A 397 18.19 7.21 -14.40
C HIS A 397 16.73 7.29 -13.92
N ALA A 398 16.45 6.97 -12.65
CA ALA A 398 15.08 7.02 -12.13
C ALA A 398 14.51 8.45 -12.19
N GLY A 399 13.36 8.62 -12.86
CA GLY A 399 12.73 9.92 -13.10
C GLY A 399 13.32 10.76 -14.25
N GLY A 400 14.35 10.27 -14.93
CA GLY A 400 14.91 10.86 -16.15
C GLY A 400 14.31 10.31 -17.44
N ASP A 401 14.99 10.53 -18.57
CA ASP A 401 14.52 10.12 -19.90
C ASP A 401 14.43 8.59 -20.08
N LEU A 402 15.25 7.85 -19.33
CA LEU A 402 15.26 6.37 -19.32
C LEU A 402 14.41 5.78 -18.18
N SER A 403 13.57 6.57 -17.52
CA SER A 403 12.68 6.13 -16.43
C SER A 403 11.83 4.91 -16.79
N GLN A 404 11.35 4.83 -18.04
CA GLN A 404 10.56 3.69 -18.51
C GLN A 404 11.33 2.36 -18.55
N LYS A 405 12.66 2.42 -18.66
CA LYS A 405 13.53 1.23 -18.62
C LYS A 405 13.98 0.89 -17.20
N CYS A 406 13.70 1.77 -16.23
CA CYS A 406 14.12 1.56 -14.85
C CYS A 406 13.16 0.61 -14.13
N THR A 407 13.72 -0.32 -13.34
CA THR A 407 12.99 -1.27 -12.51
C THR A 407 13.25 -1.00 -11.04
N LEU A 408 12.19 -0.81 -10.26
CA LEU A 408 12.28 -0.74 -8.80
C LEU A 408 12.10 -2.13 -8.21
N ILE A 409 13.07 -2.58 -7.43
CA ILE A 409 13.04 -3.84 -6.68
C ILE A 409 12.52 -3.55 -5.27
N LEU A 410 11.37 -4.12 -4.91
CA LEU A 410 10.85 -4.12 -3.54
C LEU A 410 11.26 -5.41 -2.84
N THR A 411 12.00 -5.29 -1.74
CA THR A 411 12.48 -6.46 -0.98
C THR A 411 11.72 -6.68 0.33
N GLU A 412 11.58 -7.95 0.74
CA GLU A 412 11.03 -8.32 2.05
C GLU A 412 12.02 -7.98 3.18
N GLY A 413 12.03 -6.71 3.61
CA GLY A 413 12.93 -6.23 4.65
C GLY A 413 14.38 -6.02 4.21
N ASP A 414 15.21 -5.64 5.18
CA ASP A 414 16.62 -5.33 4.95
C ASP A 414 17.47 -6.58 4.68
N SER A 415 17.05 -7.76 5.17
CA SER A 415 17.73 -9.03 4.91
C SER A 415 17.65 -9.42 3.43
N ALA A 416 16.45 -9.34 2.83
CA ALA A 416 16.26 -9.63 1.40
C ALA A 416 16.94 -8.58 0.49
N LYS A 417 17.20 -7.37 1.00
CA LYS A 417 17.97 -6.34 0.28
C LYS A 417 19.42 -6.76 0.01
N ALA A 418 19.99 -7.67 0.79
CA ALA A 418 21.37 -8.09 0.59
C ALA A 418 21.61 -8.71 -0.80
N LEU A 419 20.70 -9.58 -1.27
CA LEU A 419 20.82 -10.26 -2.56
C LEU A 419 20.98 -9.28 -3.76
N PRO A 420 20.06 -8.33 -4.00
CA PRO A 420 20.21 -7.36 -5.09
C PRO A 420 21.35 -6.36 -4.86
N MET A 421 21.74 -6.08 -3.61
CA MET A 421 22.87 -5.20 -3.33
C MET A 421 24.23 -5.85 -3.63
N VAL A 422 24.36 -7.14 -3.32
CA VAL A 422 25.57 -7.91 -3.54
C VAL A 422 25.76 -8.20 -5.03
N GLY A 423 24.70 -8.64 -5.72
CA GLY A 423 24.74 -8.80 -7.18
C GLY A 423 24.53 -7.50 -7.96
N MET A 424 24.66 -6.33 -7.32
CA MET A 424 24.62 -5.04 -8.01
C MET A 424 25.81 -4.86 -8.97
N SER A 425 26.87 -5.66 -8.83
CA SER A 425 27.94 -5.78 -9.83
C SER A 425 27.45 -6.43 -11.13
N ALA A 426 26.51 -7.37 -11.05
CA ALA A 426 25.85 -8.01 -12.19
C ALA A 426 24.64 -7.22 -12.71
N LEU A 427 23.97 -6.43 -11.85
CA LEU A 427 22.85 -5.56 -12.22
C LEU A 427 23.30 -4.19 -12.71
N ASN A 428 22.66 -3.68 -13.76
CA ASN A 428 22.92 -2.33 -14.23
C ASN A 428 22.34 -1.27 -13.26
N ARG A 429 23.18 -0.70 -12.40
CA ARG A 429 22.83 0.36 -11.42
C ARG A 429 22.18 1.61 -12.04
N ASN A 430 22.34 1.80 -13.36
CA ASN A 430 21.65 2.87 -14.05
C ASN A 430 20.15 2.65 -14.18
N LEU A 431 19.71 1.39 -14.21
CA LEU A 431 18.32 0.99 -14.46
C LEU A 431 17.64 0.37 -13.23
N TYR A 432 18.38 -0.22 -12.30
CA TYR A 432 17.81 -0.91 -11.14
C TYR A 432 17.94 -0.11 -9.86
N GLY A 433 16.80 0.06 -9.16
CA GLY A 433 16.73 0.62 -7.82
C GLY A 433 16.22 -0.41 -6.82
N VAL A 434 16.54 -0.26 -5.54
CA VAL A 434 16.17 -1.21 -4.47
C VAL A 434 15.58 -0.47 -3.28
N TYR A 435 14.43 -0.93 -2.79
CA TYR A 435 13.79 -0.39 -1.59
C TYR A 435 13.23 -1.51 -0.69
N PRO A 436 13.68 -1.61 0.57
CA PRO A 436 13.22 -2.64 1.50
C PRO A 436 11.90 -2.25 2.20
N LEU A 437 10.94 -3.15 2.18
CA LEU A 437 9.67 -2.99 2.91
C LEU A 437 9.88 -3.19 4.41
N ARG A 438 9.35 -2.29 5.25
CA ARG A 438 9.40 -2.40 6.72
C ARG A 438 8.33 -3.36 7.26
N GLY A 439 8.34 -4.60 6.77
CA GLY A 439 7.38 -5.65 7.09
C GLY A 439 6.14 -5.67 6.18
N LYS A 440 5.10 -6.39 6.61
CA LYS A 440 3.86 -6.56 5.82
C LYS A 440 3.17 -5.22 5.58
N LEU A 441 2.84 -4.95 4.33
CA LEU A 441 1.99 -3.82 3.95
C LEU A 441 0.63 -3.91 4.63
N ILE A 442 0.05 -2.75 4.92
CA ILE A 442 -1.33 -2.69 5.42
C ILE A 442 -2.29 -3.09 4.30
N ASN A 443 -3.32 -3.89 4.63
CA ASN A 443 -4.40 -4.13 3.67
C ASN A 443 -5.23 -2.84 3.50
N VAL A 444 -5.02 -2.16 2.38
CA VAL A 444 -5.61 -0.86 2.06
C VAL A 444 -7.13 -0.90 1.88
N LYS A 445 -7.71 -2.04 1.46
CA LYS A 445 -9.16 -2.21 1.34
C LYS A 445 -9.89 -2.33 2.68
N LYS A 446 -9.15 -2.59 3.77
CA LYS A 446 -9.70 -2.67 5.15
C LYS A 446 -9.26 -1.51 6.04
N ALA A 447 -8.41 -0.62 5.55
CA ALA A 447 -7.85 0.47 6.33
C ALA A 447 -8.61 1.77 6.07
N SER A 448 -8.86 2.55 7.12
CA SER A 448 -9.38 3.92 6.97
C SER A 448 -8.38 4.79 6.21
N GLU A 449 -8.86 5.76 5.42
CA GLU A 449 -8.01 6.67 4.65
C GLU A 449 -6.94 7.40 5.50
N ALA A 450 -7.30 7.81 6.72
CA ALA A 450 -6.37 8.43 7.67
C ALA A 450 -5.19 7.51 8.04
N ARG A 451 -5.43 6.19 8.14
CA ARG A 451 -4.41 5.19 8.46
C ARG A 451 -3.50 4.92 7.26
N ILE A 452 -4.06 4.96 6.04
CA ILE A 452 -3.30 4.81 4.79
C ILE A 452 -2.40 6.03 4.60
N THR A 453 -2.94 7.24 4.73
CA THR A 453 -2.21 8.51 4.53
C THR A 453 -1.06 8.68 5.54
N LYS A 454 -1.23 8.18 6.78
CA LYS A 454 -0.18 8.20 7.80
C LYS A 454 0.87 7.08 7.64
N ASN A 455 0.67 6.11 6.74
CA ASN A 455 1.59 5.00 6.58
C ASN A 455 2.83 5.43 5.77
N LYS A 456 3.98 5.51 6.45
CA LYS A 456 5.26 5.89 5.83
C LYS A 456 5.62 4.99 4.64
N VAL A 457 5.44 3.67 4.73
CA VAL A 457 5.83 2.75 3.65
C VAL A 457 5.04 3.00 2.37
N ILE A 458 3.73 3.24 2.47
CA ILE A 458 2.89 3.56 1.30
C ILE A 458 3.31 4.90 0.70
N ARG A 459 3.54 5.91 1.54
CA ARG A 459 4.00 7.23 1.09
C ARG A 459 5.36 7.14 0.39
N ASP A 460 6.30 6.41 0.96
CA ASP A 460 7.63 6.20 0.37
C ASP A 460 7.48 5.48 -0.99
N ILE A 461 6.69 4.40 -1.11
CA ILE A 461 6.44 3.73 -2.40
C ILE A 461 5.85 4.70 -3.43
N MET A 462 4.87 5.52 -3.02
CA MET A 462 4.26 6.51 -3.90
C MET A 462 5.28 7.53 -4.40
N GLU A 463 6.11 8.04 -3.51
CA GLU A 463 7.14 9.03 -3.81
C GLU A 463 8.24 8.43 -4.71
N ILE A 464 8.73 7.22 -4.39
CA ILE A 464 9.77 6.52 -5.15
C ILE A 464 9.34 6.29 -6.60
N ILE A 465 8.12 5.80 -6.81
CA ILE A 465 7.59 5.47 -8.14
C ILE A 465 7.09 6.72 -8.88
N GLY A 466 6.75 7.80 -8.18
CA GLY A 466 6.16 8.99 -8.80
C GLY A 466 4.63 8.94 -8.91
N LEU A 467 3.95 8.22 -8.01
CA LEU A 467 2.51 8.00 -8.05
C LEU A 467 1.75 9.16 -7.38
N LYS A 468 0.69 9.64 -8.05
CA LYS A 468 -0.20 10.67 -7.50
C LYS A 468 -1.36 10.04 -6.71
N LYS A 469 -1.82 10.72 -5.66
CA LYS A 469 -2.91 10.26 -4.79
C LYS A 469 -4.29 10.55 -5.43
N CYS A 470 -4.73 9.77 -6.43
CA CYS A 470 -6.12 9.67 -6.92
C CYS A 470 -6.20 8.87 -8.24
N TYR A 471 -7.42 8.50 -8.65
CA TYR A 471 -7.89 7.68 -9.80
C TYR A 471 -7.39 8.06 -11.21
N LYS A 472 -6.21 8.64 -11.33
CA LYS A 472 -5.55 8.90 -12.60
C LYS A 472 -5.35 7.56 -13.31
N LYS A 473 -6.02 7.39 -14.44
CA LYS A 473 -5.77 6.27 -15.35
C LYS A 473 -4.43 6.49 -16.04
N TYR A 474 -3.49 5.60 -15.77
CA TYR A 474 -2.18 5.59 -16.43
C TYR A 474 -2.29 4.79 -17.73
N LYS A 475 -2.07 5.45 -18.87
CA LYS A 475 -1.97 4.80 -20.19
C LYS A 475 -0.58 4.22 -20.46
N ASN A 476 0.44 4.76 -19.79
CA ASN A 476 1.84 4.34 -19.90
C ASN A 476 2.61 4.78 -18.64
N THR A 477 3.87 4.40 -18.57
CA THR A 477 4.77 4.69 -17.44
C THR A 477 5.65 5.93 -17.63
N LYS A 478 5.48 6.72 -18.70
CA LYS A 478 6.35 7.89 -19.01
C LYS A 478 6.36 8.93 -17.90
N SER A 479 5.24 9.07 -17.18
CA SER A 479 5.12 10.02 -16.08
C SER A 479 5.65 9.52 -14.73
N LEU A 480 6.07 8.25 -14.66
CA LEU A 480 6.58 7.61 -13.44
C LEU A 480 8.11 7.65 -13.41
N ARG A 481 8.70 7.52 -12.21
CA ARG A 481 10.15 7.41 -12.04
C ARG A 481 10.71 6.05 -12.45
N TYR A 482 9.88 5.02 -12.35
CA TYR A 482 10.20 3.63 -12.70
C TYR A 482 9.13 3.07 -13.64
N GLY A 483 9.58 2.37 -14.68
CA GLY A 483 8.72 1.72 -15.66
C GLY A 483 8.25 0.33 -15.26
N ARG A 484 8.96 -0.33 -14.34
CA ARG A 484 8.63 -1.65 -13.80
C ARG A 484 8.83 -1.72 -12.29
N LEU A 485 8.07 -2.60 -11.65
CA LEU A 485 8.15 -2.94 -10.24
C LEU A 485 8.41 -4.45 -10.10
N MET A 486 9.55 -4.80 -9.53
CA MET A 486 9.93 -6.19 -9.26
C MET A 486 9.77 -6.49 -7.76
N ILE A 487 9.05 -7.55 -7.44
CA ILE A 487 8.86 -8.03 -6.07
C ILE A 487 9.88 -9.14 -5.79
N MET A 488 10.77 -8.89 -4.84
CA MET A 488 11.76 -9.85 -4.32
C MET A 488 11.41 -10.20 -2.87
N THR A 489 10.63 -11.27 -2.69
CA THR A 489 10.24 -11.78 -1.36
C THR A 489 10.90 -13.11 -1.09
N ASP A 490 11.00 -13.47 0.19
CA ASP A 490 11.39 -14.83 0.57
C ASP A 490 10.38 -15.83 -0.04
N GLN A 491 10.85 -17.01 -0.45
CA GLN A 491 10.01 -18.01 -1.11
C GLN A 491 9.20 -18.82 -0.10
N ASP A 492 8.47 -18.11 0.76
CA ASP A 492 7.58 -18.68 1.76
C ASP A 492 6.15 -18.11 1.68
N HIS A 493 5.29 -18.57 2.59
CA HIS A 493 3.90 -18.12 2.65
C HIS A 493 3.77 -16.65 3.08
N ASP A 494 4.73 -16.10 3.83
CA ASP A 494 4.74 -14.68 4.21
C ASP A 494 5.09 -13.80 3.01
N GLY A 495 6.10 -14.18 2.23
CA GLY A 495 6.47 -13.53 0.98
C GLY A 495 5.31 -13.53 -0.02
N THR A 496 4.64 -14.67 -0.20
CA THR A 496 3.41 -14.79 -1.02
C THR A 496 2.30 -13.85 -0.55
N HIS A 497 2.11 -13.70 0.76
CA HIS A 497 1.14 -12.74 1.28
C HIS A 497 1.57 -11.28 1.06
N ILE A 498 2.87 -10.96 1.13
CA ILE A 498 3.41 -9.64 0.79
C ILE A 498 3.17 -9.32 -0.68
N LYS A 499 3.47 -10.25 -1.60
CA LYS A 499 3.14 -10.13 -3.04
C LYS A 499 1.67 -9.74 -3.22
N GLY A 500 0.76 -10.48 -2.59
CA GLY A 500 -0.67 -10.20 -2.66
C GLY A 500 -1.05 -8.83 -2.09
N LEU A 501 -0.43 -8.38 -1.00
CA LEU A 501 -0.68 -7.04 -0.43
C LEU A 501 -0.18 -5.91 -1.34
N ILE A 502 0.96 -6.10 -2.04
CA ILE A 502 1.45 -5.15 -3.06
C ILE A 502 0.47 -5.10 -4.23
N ILE A 503 0.07 -6.25 -4.78
CA ILE A 503 -0.91 -6.32 -5.87
C ILE A 503 -2.23 -5.64 -5.46
N ASN A 504 -2.71 -5.89 -4.25
CA ASN A 504 -3.90 -5.25 -3.68
C ASN A 504 -3.73 -3.72 -3.55
N LEU A 505 -2.56 -3.22 -3.17
CA LEU A 505 -2.27 -1.78 -3.12
C LEU A 505 -2.46 -1.14 -4.50
N PHE A 506 -1.86 -1.72 -5.53
CA PHE A 506 -1.96 -1.22 -6.91
C PHE A 506 -3.37 -1.38 -7.47
N HIS A 507 -4.04 -2.51 -7.25
CA HIS A 507 -5.43 -2.72 -7.68
C HIS A 507 -6.38 -1.70 -7.04
N THR A 508 -6.12 -1.27 -5.80
CA THR A 508 -6.99 -0.32 -5.09
C THR A 508 -6.85 1.11 -5.61
N PHE A 509 -5.63 1.58 -5.85
CA PHE A 509 -5.38 2.98 -6.17
C PHE A 509 -5.04 3.25 -7.63
N TRP A 510 -4.42 2.29 -8.32
CA TRP A 510 -3.91 2.43 -9.69
C TRP A 510 -4.16 1.17 -10.54
N PRO A 511 -5.41 0.70 -10.67
CA PRO A 511 -5.73 -0.55 -11.38
C PRO A 511 -5.22 -0.54 -12.83
N SER A 512 -5.25 0.61 -13.50
CA SER A 512 -4.75 0.76 -14.88
C SER A 512 -3.26 0.39 -15.05
N LEU A 513 -2.45 0.43 -13.99
CA LEU A 513 -1.05 -0.01 -14.06
C LEU A 513 -0.93 -1.54 -14.14
N LEU A 514 -1.88 -2.28 -13.57
CA LEU A 514 -1.91 -3.74 -13.64
C LEU A 514 -2.31 -4.23 -15.04
N GLU A 515 -3.03 -3.40 -15.79
CA GLU A 515 -3.53 -3.67 -17.15
C GLU A 515 -2.48 -3.39 -18.25
N LEU A 516 -1.33 -2.79 -17.92
CA LEU A 516 -0.32 -2.43 -18.91
C LEU A 516 0.41 -3.64 -19.50
N SER A 517 0.78 -3.50 -20.77
CA SER A 517 1.70 -4.39 -21.49
C SER A 517 2.87 -3.57 -22.03
N PRO A 518 4.14 -3.91 -21.73
CA PRO A 518 4.58 -5.03 -20.89
C PRO A 518 4.18 -4.86 -19.42
N SER A 519 4.12 -5.99 -18.69
CA SER A 519 3.68 -6.07 -17.30
C SER A 519 4.42 -5.08 -16.39
N PHE A 520 3.66 -4.29 -15.63
CA PHE A 520 4.23 -3.34 -14.68
C PHE A 520 4.79 -4.04 -13.43
N ILE A 521 4.07 -5.04 -12.90
CA ILE A 521 4.51 -5.83 -11.74
C ILE A 521 5.09 -7.16 -12.21
N VAL A 522 6.29 -7.48 -11.74
CA VAL A 522 6.95 -8.77 -11.94
C VAL A 522 7.44 -9.32 -10.61
N GLU A 523 7.66 -10.62 -10.54
CA GLU A 523 8.20 -11.33 -9.39
C GLU A 523 9.58 -11.89 -9.73
N PHE A 524 10.48 -11.86 -8.76
CA PHE A 524 11.75 -12.58 -8.82
C PHE A 524 11.65 -13.89 -8.01
N ILE A 525 11.96 -15.03 -8.63
CA ILE A 525 11.90 -16.35 -8.02
C ILE A 525 13.29 -16.92 -7.73
N THR A 526 13.44 -17.63 -6.61
CA THR A 526 14.67 -18.35 -6.24
C THR A 526 14.35 -19.80 -5.87
N PRO A 527 15.32 -20.73 -5.96
CA PRO A 527 15.14 -22.09 -5.44
C PRO A 527 14.84 -22.05 -3.92
N LEU A 528 13.86 -22.84 -3.49
CA LEU A 528 13.52 -23.04 -2.08
C LEU A 528 14.44 -24.07 -1.40
N VAL A 529 14.81 -25.12 -2.14
CA VAL A 529 15.68 -26.20 -1.67
C VAL A 529 16.76 -26.46 -2.72
N LYS A 530 18.00 -26.59 -2.25
CA LYS A 530 19.12 -27.15 -3.02
C LYS A 530 19.47 -28.47 -2.37
N ALA A 531 19.36 -29.56 -3.12
CA ALA A 531 19.76 -30.86 -2.65
C ALA A 531 21.00 -31.33 -3.41
N THR A 532 22.04 -31.72 -2.68
CA THR A 532 23.30 -32.20 -3.25
C THR A 532 23.45 -33.68 -2.91
N GLN A 533 23.52 -34.53 -3.94
CA GLN A 533 23.75 -35.96 -3.75
C GLN A 533 25.20 -36.22 -3.34
N HIS A 534 25.43 -37.04 -2.31
CA HIS A 534 26.77 -37.23 -1.74
C HIS A 534 27.77 -37.87 -2.72
N GLU A 535 27.36 -38.85 -3.53
CA GLU A 535 28.26 -39.61 -4.41
C GLU A 535 28.55 -38.90 -5.74
N THR A 536 27.52 -38.35 -6.39
CA THR A 536 27.62 -37.80 -7.75
C THR A 536 27.84 -36.29 -7.79
N HIS A 537 27.72 -35.63 -6.63
CA HIS A 537 27.65 -34.16 -6.51
C HIS A 537 26.55 -33.52 -7.39
N ARG A 538 25.54 -34.28 -7.81
CA ARG A 538 24.39 -33.77 -8.54
C ARG A 538 23.59 -32.80 -7.66
N ILE A 539 23.29 -31.62 -8.21
CA ILE A 539 22.52 -30.56 -7.54
C ILE A 539 21.10 -30.52 -8.12
N GLU A 540 20.11 -30.74 -7.26
CA GLU A 540 18.69 -30.54 -7.56
C GLU A 540 18.20 -29.22 -6.95
N ARG A 541 17.60 -28.36 -7.78
CA ARG A 541 17.04 -27.07 -7.36
C ARG A 541 15.51 -27.15 -7.40
N ILE A 542 14.88 -27.02 -6.24
CA ILE A 542 13.43 -27.19 -6.08
C ILE A 542 12.82 -25.87 -5.65
N TYR A 543 11.79 -25.41 -6.35
CA TYR A 543 11.24 -24.05 -6.23
C TYR A 543 9.95 -23.95 -5.40
N SER A 544 9.42 -25.05 -4.85
CA SER A 544 8.21 -25.00 -4.04
C SER A 544 8.12 -26.15 -3.02
N ASN A 545 7.40 -25.92 -1.92
CA ASN A 545 7.13 -26.93 -0.89
C ASN A 545 6.45 -28.20 -1.45
N PRO A 546 5.43 -28.11 -2.34
CA PRO A 546 4.80 -29.29 -2.90
C PRO A 546 5.74 -30.09 -3.81
N ALA A 547 6.58 -29.41 -4.61
CA ALA A 547 7.61 -30.07 -5.41
C ALA A 547 8.62 -30.79 -4.51
N TYR A 548 9.05 -30.16 -3.42
CA TYR A 548 9.92 -30.79 -2.42
C TYR A 548 9.26 -32.01 -1.78
N ASN A 549 8.00 -31.92 -1.35
CA ASN A 549 7.30 -33.04 -0.71
C ASN A 549 7.14 -34.25 -1.64
N ASN A 550 6.99 -34.03 -2.95
CA ASN A 550 6.91 -35.12 -3.92
C ASN A 550 8.30 -35.72 -4.20
N TRP A 551 9.30 -34.88 -4.45
CA TRP A 551 10.69 -35.31 -4.67
C TRP A 551 11.29 -36.01 -3.44
N SER A 552 10.99 -35.52 -2.24
CA SER A 552 11.43 -36.09 -0.97
C SER A 552 10.92 -37.52 -0.75
N LYS A 553 9.77 -37.90 -1.33
CA LYS A 553 9.23 -39.26 -1.24
C LYS A 553 9.96 -40.25 -2.17
N THR A 554 10.70 -39.76 -3.16
CA THR A 554 11.38 -40.59 -4.16
C THR A 554 12.85 -40.83 -3.84
N ILE A 555 13.38 -40.26 -2.74
CA ILE A 555 14.79 -40.34 -2.38
C ILE A 555 15.03 -41.04 -1.04
N GLU A 556 16.22 -41.60 -0.88
CA GLU A 556 16.75 -42.00 0.43
C GLU A 556 17.44 -40.79 1.08
N HIS A 557 16.86 -40.26 2.14
CA HIS A 557 17.31 -39.00 2.77
C HIS A 557 18.80 -39.02 3.19
N ASP A 558 19.33 -40.16 3.62
CA ASP A 558 20.71 -40.29 4.10
C ASP A 558 21.77 -40.15 2.98
N LYS A 559 21.34 -40.17 1.70
CA LYS A 559 22.23 -40.01 0.52
C LYS A 559 22.33 -38.57 0.02
N TRP A 560 21.61 -37.62 0.64
CA TRP A 560 21.50 -36.25 0.16
C TRP A 560 21.79 -35.24 1.28
N SER A 561 22.60 -34.23 0.96
CA SER A 561 22.65 -33.00 1.73
C SER A 561 21.53 -32.09 1.25
N ILE A 562 20.57 -31.76 2.11
CA ILE A 562 19.40 -30.94 1.76
C ILE A 562 19.50 -29.59 2.46
N ASP A 563 19.77 -28.55 1.67
CA ASP A 563 19.87 -27.18 2.14
C ASP A 563 18.56 -26.43 1.84
N TYR A 564 17.94 -25.86 2.88
CA TYR A 564 16.66 -25.16 2.79
C TYR A 564 16.88 -23.64 2.78
N TYR A 565 16.70 -23.02 1.60
CA TYR A 565 16.92 -21.58 1.35
C TYR A 565 15.61 -20.83 1.59
N LYS A 566 15.31 -20.60 2.87
CA LYS A 566 14.11 -19.83 3.21
C LYS A 566 14.24 -18.35 2.85
N GLY A 567 15.41 -17.77 3.11
CA GLY A 567 15.63 -16.33 2.97
C GLY A 567 16.47 -15.99 1.75
N LEU A 568 16.12 -14.92 1.04
CA LEU A 568 16.95 -14.38 -0.05
C LEU A 568 18.35 -13.98 0.45
N GLY A 569 18.50 -13.66 1.74
CA GLY A 569 19.80 -13.37 2.36
C GLY A 569 20.66 -14.61 2.67
N THR A 570 20.21 -15.83 2.38
CA THR A 570 20.96 -17.08 2.62
C THR A 570 21.86 -17.45 1.45
N SER A 571 21.57 -16.97 0.24
CA SER A 571 22.38 -17.24 -0.95
C SER A 571 23.78 -16.65 -0.85
N THR A 572 24.78 -17.35 -1.39
CA THR A 572 26.16 -16.85 -1.42
C THR A 572 26.31 -15.70 -2.42
N TYR A 573 27.46 -15.01 -2.40
CA TYR A 573 27.79 -13.97 -3.37
C TYR A 573 27.70 -14.50 -4.81
N GLU A 574 28.25 -15.69 -5.04
CA GLU A 574 28.32 -16.36 -6.34
C GLU A 574 26.91 -16.71 -6.83
N GLU A 575 26.07 -17.26 -5.96
CA GLU A 575 24.68 -17.59 -6.28
C GLU A 575 23.86 -16.33 -6.58
N ALA A 576 24.03 -15.26 -5.81
CA ALA A 576 23.36 -13.99 -6.08
C ALA A 576 23.76 -13.41 -7.45
N CYS A 577 25.04 -13.50 -7.82
CA CYS A 577 25.51 -13.08 -9.13
C CYS A 577 24.97 -13.98 -10.26
N GLU A 578 24.93 -15.30 -10.05
CA GLU A 578 24.35 -16.27 -10.99
C GLU A 578 22.87 -15.95 -11.27
N TYR A 579 22.06 -15.77 -10.22
CA TYR A 579 20.63 -15.50 -10.36
C TYR A 579 20.34 -14.15 -11.03
N LEU A 580 21.17 -13.13 -10.77
CA LEU A 580 20.96 -11.78 -11.30
C LEU A 580 21.56 -11.57 -12.69
N ALA A 581 22.62 -12.31 -13.04
CA ALA A 581 23.10 -12.39 -14.42
C ALA A 581 22.05 -13.05 -15.33
N ASP A 582 21.30 -14.01 -14.80
CA ASP A 582 20.19 -14.70 -15.48
C ASP A 582 18.81 -14.23 -14.97
N ILE A 583 18.67 -12.92 -14.71
CA ILE A 583 17.47 -12.34 -14.10
C ILE A 583 16.19 -12.63 -14.90
N ASP A 584 16.29 -12.76 -16.22
CA ASP A 584 15.14 -13.03 -17.09
C ASP A 584 14.53 -14.42 -16.83
N ASN A 585 15.35 -15.43 -16.53
CA ASN A 585 14.84 -16.77 -16.17
C ASN A 585 14.30 -16.83 -14.74
N HIS A 586 14.78 -15.94 -13.87
CA HIS A 586 14.29 -15.77 -12.50
C HIS A 586 13.13 -14.77 -12.42
N THR A 587 12.69 -14.19 -13.53
CA THR A 587 11.58 -13.24 -13.57
C THR A 587 10.29 -13.91 -14.02
N LYS A 588 9.25 -13.76 -13.21
CA LYS A 588 7.88 -14.17 -13.51
C LYS A 588 6.99 -12.94 -13.70
N GLU A 589 6.29 -12.86 -14.83
CA GLU A 589 5.44 -11.71 -15.15
C GLU A 589 3.99 -11.91 -14.70
N PHE A 590 3.39 -10.88 -14.09
CA PHE A 590 1.95 -10.83 -13.86
C PHE A 590 1.22 -10.06 -14.95
N PHE A 591 0.19 -10.64 -15.54
CA PHE A 591 -0.62 -9.96 -16.55
C PHE A 591 -2.10 -9.90 -16.15
N TRP A 592 -2.81 -8.89 -16.63
CA TRP A 592 -4.26 -8.77 -16.44
C TRP A 592 -5.00 -9.59 -17.49
N ALA A 593 -5.69 -10.64 -17.07
CA ALA A 593 -6.48 -11.47 -17.98
C ALA A 593 -7.88 -10.89 -18.26
N GLY A 594 -8.41 -10.07 -17.36
CA GLY A 594 -9.74 -9.46 -17.44
C GLY A 594 -10.35 -9.21 -16.06
N ASP A 595 -11.60 -8.75 -16.02
CA ASP A 595 -12.27 -8.32 -14.77
C ASP A 595 -12.34 -9.39 -13.67
N ASN A 596 -12.26 -10.67 -14.05
CA ASN A 596 -12.25 -11.77 -13.08
C ASN A 596 -11.00 -11.76 -12.17
N ASP A 597 -9.88 -11.21 -12.65
CA ASP A 597 -8.68 -10.99 -11.83
C ASP A 597 -8.97 -9.99 -10.71
N GLY A 598 -9.62 -8.87 -11.03
CA GLY A 598 -10.05 -7.88 -10.06
C GLY A 598 -11.01 -8.44 -9.02
N ARG A 599 -11.96 -9.29 -9.44
CA ARG A 599 -12.87 -10.01 -8.54
C ARG A 599 -12.12 -10.97 -7.62
N SER A 600 -11.13 -11.69 -8.12
CA SER A 600 -10.32 -12.61 -7.32
C SER A 600 -9.51 -11.86 -6.25
N ILE A 601 -8.87 -10.74 -6.62
CA ILE A 601 -8.17 -9.86 -5.67
C ILE A 601 -9.15 -9.34 -4.61
N ASP A 602 -10.36 -8.95 -5.02
CA ASP A 602 -11.40 -8.50 -4.11
C ASP A 602 -11.82 -9.57 -3.11
N VAL A 603 -12.07 -10.80 -3.57
CA VAL A 603 -12.38 -11.94 -2.70
C VAL A 603 -11.29 -12.13 -1.65
N ALA A 604 -10.00 -12.08 -2.03
CA ALA A 604 -8.90 -12.26 -1.08
C ALA A 604 -8.74 -11.11 -0.07
N PHE A 605 -8.98 -9.85 -0.45
CA PHE A 605 -8.60 -8.69 0.37
C PHE A 605 -9.76 -7.87 0.96
N LYS A 606 -10.97 -7.89 0.40
CA LYS A 606 -12.15 -7.18 0.95
C LYS A 606 -12.67 -7.79 2.27
N THR A 607 -13.71 -7.19 2.82
CA THR A 607 -14.35 -7.56 4.09
C THR A 607 -15.41 -8.65 3.96
N ASP A 608 -15.75 -9.11 2.76
CA ASP A 608 -16.72 -10.20 2.59
C ASP A 608 -16.14 -11.51 3.12
N ILE A 609 -16.64 -11.92 4.29
CA ILE A 609 -16.20 -13.13 4.99
C ILE A 609 -16.80 -14.37 4.31
N THR A 610 -18.02 -14.28 3.79
CA THR A 610 -18.73 -15.40 3.17
C THR A 610 -18.04 -15.81 1.86
N ALA A 611 -17.70 -14.84 1.01
CA ALA A 611 -16.94 -15.10 -0.21
C ALA A 611 -15.56 -15.71 0.08
N LYS A 612 -14.89 -15.26 1.16
CA LYS A 612 -13.60 -15.83 1.58
C LYS A 612 -13.68 -17.24 2.11
N LYS A 613 -14.74 -17.58 2.87
CA LYS A 613 -14.98 -18.95 3.32
C LYS A 613 -15.10 -19.86 2.11
N LYS A 614 -15.99 -19.51 1.18
CA LYS A 614 -16.22 -20.26 -0.05
C LYS A 614 -14.92 -20.42 -0.86
N TRP A 615 -14.14 -19.35 -1.00
CA TRP A 615 -12.84 -19.39 -1.66
C TRP A 615 -11.85 -20.38 -1.02
N LEU A 616 -11.76 -20.41 0.32
CA LEU A 616 -10.91 -21.37 1.04
C LEU A 616 -11.45 -22.81 0.98
N GLU A 617 -12.77 -22.98 0.87
CA GLU A 617 -13.42 -24.31 0.71
C GLU A 617 -13.20 -24.88 -0.70
N GLU A 618 -13.15 -24.03 -1.72
CA GLU A 618 -12.88 -24.38 -3.13
C GLU A 618 -11.39 -24.57 -3.43
N MET A 619 -10.55 -24.62 -2.38
CA MET A 619 -9.12 -24.74 -2.54
C MET A 619 -8.70 -26.02 -3.29
N PRO A 620 -7.84 -25.92 -4.32
CA PRO A 620 -7.38 -27.09 -5.06
C PRO A 620 -6.58 -28.03 -4.16
N LYS A 621 -6.84 -29.35 -4.28
CA LYS A 621 -6.17 -30.39 -3.48
C LYS A 621 -4.66 -30.50 -3.76
N VAL A 622 -4.22 -30.07 -4.94
CA VAL A 622 -2.82 -30.16 -5.36
C VAL A 622 -2.38 -28.82 -5.94
N TYR A 623 -1.27 -28.31 -5.41
CA TYR A 623 -0.56 -27.20 -6.01
C TYR A 623 0.16 -27.67 -7.27
N ILE A 624 -0.29 -27.24 -8.44
CA ILE A 624 0.39 -27.51 -9.71
C ILE A 624 1.39 -26.37 -9.90
N GLY A 625 2.52 -26.45 -9.22
CA GLY A 625 3.62 -25.48 -9.31
C GLY A 625 4.29 -25.50 -10.68
N ARG A 626 3.60 -25.06 -11.72
CA ARG A 626 4.20 -24.86 -13.04
C ARG A 626 5.17 -23.69 -12.92
N LEU A 627 6.41 -23.89 -13.37
CA LEU A 627 7.38 -22.83 -13.69
C LEU A 627 6.90 -22.01 -14.92
N ASN A 628 5.63 -21.60 -14.91
CA ASN A 628 5.11 -20.70 -15.92
C ASN A 628 5.68 -19.32 -15.66
N ARG A 629 6.49 -18.82 -16.60
CA ARG A 629 7.10 -17.49 -16.56
C ARG A 629 6.10 -16.33 -16.63
N ARG A 630 4.82 -16.64 -16.88
CA ARG A 630 3.71 -15.68 -16.93
C ARG A 630 2.52 -16.24 -16.16
N MET A 631 1.86 -15.39 -15.37
CA MET A 631 0.72 -15.76 -14.53
C MET A 631 -0.30 -14.62 -14.53
N SER A 632 -1.59 -14.94 -14.61
CA SER A 632 -2.63 -13.93 -14.40
C SER A 632 -2.76 -13.59 -12.93
N TYR A 633 -3.25 -12.38 -12.61
CA TYR A 633 -3.48 -12.04 -11.20
C TYR A 633 -4.52 -12.97 -10.57
N GLY A 634 -5.53 -13.42 -11.32
CA GLY A 634 -6.52 -14.40 -10.85
C GLY A 634 -5.91 -15.76 -10.50
N SER A 635 -5.01 -16.29 -11.35
CA SER A 635 -4.28 -17.53 -11.05
C SER A 635 -3.38 -17.36 -9.82
N PHE A 636 -2.68 -16.23 -9.67
CA PHE A 636 -1.89 -15.98 -8.46
C PHE A 636 -2.74 -16.06 -7.19
N ILE A 637 -3.93 -15.45 -7.19
CA ILE A 637 -4.84 -15.51 -6.04
C ILE A 637 -5.27 -16.96 -5.77
N ASN A 638 -5.75 -17.67 -6.79
CA ASN A 638 -6.43 -18.96 -6.63
C ASN A 638 -5.49 -20.18 -6.61
N GLU A 639 -4.23 -20.02 -7.00
CA GLU A 639 -3.26 -21.12 -7.09
C GLU A 639 -2.08 -20.94 -6.13
N GLU A 640 -1.68 -19.71 -5.76
CA GLU A 640 -0.57 -19.47 -4.82
C GLU A 640 -1.01 -18.85 -3.49
N LEU A 641 -1.72 -17.72 -3.54
CA LEU A 641 -2.10 -16.97 -2.35
C LEU A 641 -3.04 -17.77 -1.44
N ILE A 642 -3.88 -18.64 -2.00
CA ILE A 642 -4.79 -19.50 -1.23
C ILE A 642 -4.04 -20.47 -0.30
N PHE A 643 -2.95 -21.10 -0.78
CA PHE A 643 -2.11 -21.98 0.04
C PHE A 643 -1.39 -21.18 1.14
N ALA A 644 -0.90 -19.99 0.80
CA ALA A 644 -0.32 -19.09 1.79
C ALA A 644 -1.35 -18.66 2.85
N ALA A 645 -2.60 -18.37 2.45
CA ALA A 645 -3.68 -18.02 3.35
C ALA A 645 -3.98 -19.17 4.33
N GLN A 646 -4.09 -20.40 3.85
CA GLN A 646 -4.30 -21.59 4.69
C GLN A 646 -3.13 -21.77 5.68
N ALA A 647 -1.89 -21.77 5.22
CA ALA A 647 -0.73 -21.94 6.08
C ALA A 647 -0.62 -20.83 7.16
N ILE A 648 -0.98 -19.59 6.80
CA ILE A 648 -1.07 -18.48 7.76
C ILE A 648 -2.17 -18.71 8.79
N LEU A 649 -3.33 -19.24 8.39
CA LEU A 649 -4.42 -19.57 9.32
C LEU A 649 -4.01 -20.70 10.27
N GLU A 650 -3.44 -21.79 9.74
CA GLU A 650 -3.02 -22.96 10.51
C GLU A 650 -2.01 -22.63 11.61
N ARG A 651 -1.10 -21.68 11.37
CA ARG A 651 -0.13 -21.26 12.39
C ARG A 651 -0.63 -20.16 13.33
N SER A 652 -1.70 -19.44 12.98
CA SER A 652 -2.18 -18.26 13.73
C SER A 652 -3.41 -18.56 14.59
N ILE A 653 -4.26 -19.48 14.16
CA ILE A 653 -5.46 -19.92 14.88
C ILE A 653 -5.10 -21.17 15.71
N PRO A 654 -5.47 -21.24 17.00
CA PRO A 654 -5.20 -22.43 17.79
C PRO A 654 -6.12 -23.60 17.41
N SER A 655 -5.67 -24.81 17.75
CA SER A 655 -6.51 -26.02 17.67
C SER A 655 -7.52 -26.05 18.80
N VAL A 656 -8.71 -26.59 18.54
CA VAL A 656 -9.72 -26.89 19.57
C VAL A 656 -9.22 -27.95 20.57
N ILE A 657 -8.26 -28.79 20.15
CA ILE A 657 -7.77 -29.92 20.93
C ILE A 657 -6.78 -29.46 22.02
N ASP A 658 -5.66 -28.85 21.64
CA ASP A 658 -4.64 -28.42 22.61
C ASP A 658 -4.70 -26.93 22.97
N GLY A 659 -5.51 -26.15 22.28
CA GLY A 659 -5.56 -24.71 22.44
C GLY A 659 -4.30 -23.95 22.03
N PHE A 660 -3.34 -24.63 21.37
CA PHE A 660 -2.08 -24.03 20.97
C PHE A 660 -2.07 -23.58 19.52
N ARG A 661 -1.40 -22.46 19.31
CA ARG A 661 -0.85 -22.08 18.01
C ARG A 661 0.42 -22.89 17.75
N LEU A 662 0.80 -23.00 16.48
CA LEU A 662 1.97 -23.76 16.06
C LEU A 662 3.26 -23.38 16.83
N ALA A 663 3.51 -22.09 17.06
CA ALA A 663 4.69 -21.65 17.79
C ALA A 663 4.68 -22.11 19.27
N GLN A 664 3.53 -22.05 19.94
CA GLN A 664 3.38 -22.50 21.33
C GLN A 664 3.58 -24.03 21.42
N ARG A 665 3.00 -24.77 20.47
CA ARG A 665 3.17 -26.23 20.37
C ARG A 665 4.63 -26.62 20.17
N LYS A 666 5.35 -25.91 19.29
CA LYS A 666 6.80 -26.12 19.08
C LYS A 666 7.60 -25.86 20.36
N THR A 667 7.26 -24.81 21.11
CA THR A 667 7.90 -24.51 22.40
C THR A 667 7.72 -25.65 23.41
N VAL A 668 6.48 -26.12 23.61
CA VAL A 668 6.19 -27.21 24.56
C VAL A 668 6.88 -28.51 24.13
N PHE A 669 6.81 -28.86 22.85
CA PHE A 669 7.50 -30.04 22.30
C PHE A 669 8.99 -30.03 22.58
N SER A 670 9.66 -28.91 22.32
CA SER A 670 11.10 -28.81 22.56
C SER A 670 11.45 -28.92 24.04
N LEU A 671 10.63 -28.38 24.95
CA LEU A 671 10.86 -28.54 26.38
C LEU A 671 10.69 -29.99 26.85
N PHE A 672 9.66 -30.69 26.37
CA PHE A 672 9.48 -32.13 26.64
C PHE A 672 10.58 -32.99 26.03
N LYS A 673 11.06 -32.62 24.86
CA LYS A 673 12.22 -33.27 24.25
C LYS A 673 13.48 -33.08 25.11
N ARG A 674 13.73 -31.85 25.59
CA ARG A 674 14.86 -31.54 26.47
C ARG A 674 14.78 -32.30 27.80
N GLU A 675 13.58 -32.41 28.38
CA GLU A 675 13.31 -33.22 29.56
C GLU A 675 13.66 -34.71 29.33
N LYS A 676 13.29 -35.27 28.17
CA LYS A 676 13.52 -36.69 27.84
C LYS A 676 14.99 -37.01 27.48
N GLU A 677 15.65 -36.14 26.71
CA GLU A 677 16.96 -36.46 26.11
C GLU A 677 18.17 -35.98 26.93
N ALA A 678 18.05 -34.89 27.68
CA ALA A 678 19.24 -34.25 28.27
C ALA A 678 19.58 -34.73 29.69
N HIS A 679 18.79 -35.63 30.28
CA HIS A 679 18.82 -35.92 31.74
C HIS A 679 18.83 -34.65 32.61
N VAL A 680 18.33 -33.55 32.05
CA VAL A 680 18.24 -32.25 32.69
C VAL A 680 17.01 -32.25 33.56
N ASN A 681 17.19 -31.92 34.84
CA ASN A 681 16.06 -31.80 35.77
C ASN A 681 15.05 -30.78 35.21
N PHE A 682 13.76 -31.13 35.26
CA PHE A 682 12.63 -30.30 34.84
C PHE A 682 12.65 -28.89 35.45
N GLU A 683 13.25 -28.73 36.63
CA GLU A 683 13.38 -27.46 37.34
C GLU A 683 14.52 -26.56 36.83
N GLU A 684 15.37 -27.06 35.91
CA GLU A 684 16.52 -26.30 35.43
C GLU A 684 16.11 -25.17 34.48
N LYS A 685 16.23 -23.94 35.00
CA LYS A 685 15.95 -22.71 34.25
C LYS A 685 16.81 -22.57 32.99
N ILE A 686 16.22 -22.09 31.91
CA ILE A 686 16.88 -21.75 30.64
C ILE A 686 16.62 -20.31 30.26
N LYS A 687 17.62 -19.63 29.66
CA LYS A 687 17.40 -18.28 29.12
C LYS A 687 16.39 -18.33 27.98
N VAL A 688 15.50 -17.35 27.89
CA VAL A 688 14.46 -17.33 26.85
C VAL A 688 15.07 -17.31 25.44
N THR A 689 16.21 -16.64 25.21
CA THR A 689 16.91 -16.68 23.91
C THR A 689 17.45 -18.06 23.58
N GLN A 690 18.08 -18.75 24.54
CA GLN A 690 18.59 -20.11 24.34
C GLN A 690 17.45 -21.08 24.04
N LEU A 691 16.32 -20.95 24.75
CA LEU A 691 15.13 -21.75 24.48
C LEU A 691 14.58 -21.46 23.09
N ALA A 692 14.52 -20.19 22.65
CA ALA A 692 14.07 -19.85 21.30
C ALA A 692 14.94 -20.51 20.22
N SER A 693 16.27 -20.46 20.35
CA SER A 693 17.19 -21.13 19.41
C SER A 693 17.05 -22.65 19.44
N TYR A 694 16.92 -23.26 20.62
CA TYR A 694 16.68 -24.69 20.78
C TYR A 694 15.37 -25.13 20.10
N VAL A 695 14.30 -24.34 20.24
CA VAL A 695 13.03 -24.59 19.55
C VAL A 695 13.17 -24.43 18.04
N SER A 696 13.94 -23.45 17.57
CA SER A 696 14.25 -23.25 16.15
C SER A 696 14.85 -24.50 15.52
N GLU A 697 15.89 -25.04 16.16
CA GLU A 697 16.63 -26.21 15.69
C GLU A 697 15.80 -27.51 15.73
N HIS A 698 15.24 -27.83 16.90
CA HIS A 698 14.64 -29.15 17.12
C HIS A 698 13.19 -29.25 16.62
N ALA A 699 12.44 -28.15 16.59
CA ALA A 699 11.06 -28.15 16.10
C ALA A 699 10.90 -27.61 14.66
N ALA A 700 12.03 -27.39 13.95
CA ALA A 700 12.07 -26.79 12.62
C ALA A 700 11.26 -25.48 12.56
N HIS A 701 11.49 -24.56 13.50
CA HIS A 701 10.79 -23.28 13.52
C HIS A 701 11.53 -22.28 12.63
N HIS A 702 11.12 -22.19 11.37
CA HIS A 702 11.82 -21.34 10.39
C HIS A 702 11.52 -19.83 10.49
N HIS A 703 10.77 -19.34 11.49
CA HIS A 703 10.49 -17.90 11.63
C HIS A 703 11.46 -17.25 12.63
N CYS A 704 11.49 -15.92 12.62
CA CYS A 704 12.39 -15.12 13.45
C CYS A 704 12.27 -15.49 14.95
N GLU A 705 13.41 -15.79 15.58
CA GLU A 705 13.53 -16.13 17.00
C GLU A 705 12.97 -15.05 17.92
N ARG A 706 12.94 -13.78 17.49
CA ARG A 706 12.33 -12.69 18.26
C ARG A 706 10.82 -12.88 18.44
N SER A 707 10.14 -13.37 17.41
CA SER A 707 8.71 -13.69 17.48
C SER A 707 8.46 -14.88 18.42
N LEU A 708 9.36 -15.86 18.38
CA LEU A 708 9.30 -17.05 19.21
C LEU A 708 9.59 -16.71 20.69
N SER A 709 10.61 -15.90 20.96
CA SER A 709 10.92 -15.36 22.29
C SER A 709 9.70 -14.65 22.89
N ARG A 710 9.01 -13.83 22.09
CA ARG A 710 7.77 -13.17 22.53
C ARG A 710 6.64 -14.17 22.82
N THR A 711 6.57 -15.28 22.08
CA THR A 711 5.61 -16.35 22.33
C THR A 711 5.90 -17.02 23.66
N ILE A 712 7.17 -17.36 23.93
CA ILE A 712 7.64 -17.93 25.19
C ILE A 712 7.32 -17.00 26.36
N ILE A 713 7.66 -15.71 26.25
CA ILE A 713 7.37 -14.71 27.29
C ILE A 713 5.87 -14.67 27.62
N ARG A 714 5.02 -14.63 26.59
CA ARG A 714 3.56 -14.62 26.78
C ARG A 714 3.02 -15.89 27.43
N MET A 715 3.63 -17.05 27.19
CA MET A 715 3.23 -18.30 27.84
C MET A 715 3.59 -18.35 29.32
N ALA A 716 4.51 -17.49 29.77
CA ALA A 716 4.94 -17.39 31.16
C ALA A 716 4.26 -16.27 31.99
N GLN A 717 3.60 -15.31 31.34
CA GLN A 717 3.02 -14.14 32.01
C GLN A 717 1.90 -14.49 33.00
N THR A 718 1.91 -13.86 34.18
CA THR A 718 0.99 -14.14 35.32
C THR A 718 0.14 -12.94 35.77
N PHE A 719 0.26 -11.77 35.15
CA PHE A 719 -0.54 -10.60 35.54
C PHE A 719 -2.01 -10.71 35.07
N VAL A 720 -2.93 -9.99 35.74
CA VAL A 720 -4.36 -10.04 35.42
C VAL A 720 -4.62 -9.76 33.93
N GLY A 721 -5.32 -10.69 33.27
CA GLY A 721 -5.62 -10.63 31.84
C GLY A 721 -4.50 -11.18 30.93
N SER A 722 -3.51 -11.91 31.44
CA SER A 722 -2.59 -12.74 30.64
C SER A 722 -3.07 -14.19 30.53
N ASN A 723 -2.58 -15.10 31.38
CA ASN A 723 -2.91 -16.53 31.38
C ASN A 723 -3.59 -16.88 32.71
N ASN A 724 -4.68 -17.65 32.66
CA ASN A 724 -5.25 -18.24 33.86
C ASN A 724 -4.33 -19.32 34.41
N VAL A 725 -3.72 -20.11 33.53
CA VAL A 725 -2.70 -21.11 33.87
C VAL A 725 -1.51 -20.96 32.93
N ASN A 726 -0.40 -20.43 33.43
CA ASN A 726 0.84 -20.28 32.68
C ASN A 726 1.53 -21.65 32.52
N MET A 727 1.92 -21.99 31.29
CA MET A 727 2.61 -23.26 31.01
C MET A 727 4.10 -23.20 31.38
N LEU A 728 4.63 -21.98 31.54
CA LEU A 728 6.02 -21.69 31.81
C LEU A 728 6.13 -20.76 33.03
N GLU A 729 7.19 -20.88 33.81
CA GLU A 729 7.41 -19.99 34.95
C GLU A 729 8.12 -18.69 34.53
N PRO A 730 7.64 -17.51 34.99
CA PRO A 730 8.26 -16.22 34.70
C PRO A 730 9.45 -15.94 35.63
N ILE A 731 10.63 -16.47 35.32
CA ILE A 731 11.85 -16.26 36.14
C ILE A 731 12.57 -14.97 35.68
N GLY A 732 12.14 -13.85 36.25
CA GLY A 732 12.62 -12.49 35.93
C GLY A 732 11.46 -11.57 35.54
N GLN A 733 11.74 -10.48 34.81
CA GLN A 733 10.72 -9.48 34.48
C GLN A 733 10.02 -9.77 33.14
N PHE A 734 8.96 -10.57 33.19
CA PHE A 734 8.15 -11.02 32.03
C PHE A 734 7.07 -10.03 31.59
N GLY A 735 7.21 -8.76 31.97
CA GLY A 735 6.25 -7.71 31.71
C GLY A 735 5.25 -7.52 32.84
N SER A 736 4.40 -6.50 32.69
CA SER A 736 3.46 -6.09 33.74
C SER A 736 2.09 -5.71 33.17
N ARG A 737 1.12 -5.66 34.08
CA ARG A 737 -0.25 -5.20 33.81
C ARG A 737 -0.28 -3.77 33.27
N ALA A 738 0.69 -2.95 33.65
CA ALA A 738 0.79 -1.56 33.25
C ALA A 738 0.75 -1.36 31.72
N SER A 739 1.27 -2.34 30.97
CA SER A 739 1.34 -2.27 29.49
C SER A 739 0.87 -3.53 28.77
N GLY A 740 0.28 -4.48 29.51
CA GLY A 740 -0.18 -5.76 28.98
C GLY A 740 0.96 -6.55 28.33
N GLY A 741 2.13 -6.63 28.99
CA GLY A 741 3.25 -7.44 28.50
C GLY A 741 3.85 -6.97 27.17
N LYS A 742 3.94 -5.64 26.94
CA LYS A 742 4.56 -5.06 25.74
C LYS A 742 5.95 -4.50 25.96
N HIS A 743 6.31 -4.17 27.20
CA HIS A 743 7.61 -3.63 27.59
C HIS A 743 8.33 -4.65 28.46
N ASP A 744 8.46 -5.85 27.92
CA ASP A 744 9.17 -6.93 28.58
C ASP A 744 10.66 -6.64 28.49
N VAL A 745 11.41 -7.09 29.50
CA VAL A 745 12.87 -7.05 29.43
C VAL A 745 13.32 -7.93 28.26
N ASP A 746 14.38 -7.52 27.57
CA ASP A 746 14.93 -8.28 26.44
C ASP A 746 15.13 -9.75 26.85
N ALA A 747 14.74 -10.67 25.95
CA ALA A 747 14.76 -12.11 26.19
C ALA A 747 16.12 -12.64 26.66
N ARG A 748 17.22 -11.89 26.41
CA ARG A 748 18.57 -12.21 26.85
C ARG A 748 18.76 -12.19 28.37
N TYR A 749 17.92 -11.47 29.11
CA TYR A 749 18.07 -11.30 30.56
C TYR A 749 17.17 -12.20 31.41
N ILE A 750 16.10 -12.71 30.82
CA ILE A 750 15.05 -13.45 31.53
C ILE A 750 15.17 -14.96 31.29
N HIS A 751 14.78 -15.73 32.29
CA HIS A 751 14.84 -17.19 32.27
C HIS A 751 13.44 -17.76 32.42
N THR A 752 13.27 -19.01 32.02
CA THR A 752 12.01 -19.72 32.20
C THR A 752 12.26 -21.20 32.40
N THR A 753 11.25 -21.89 32.90
CA THR A 753 11.20 -23.35 32.95
C THR A 753 9.74 -23.80 32.79
N LEU A 754 9.50 -25.10 32.67
CA LEU A 754 8.14 -25.65 32.65
C LEU A 754 7.48 -25.42 34.02
N SER A 755 6.22 -24.98 34.02
CA SER A 755 5.43 -24.88 35.24
C SER A 755 5.15 -26.26 35.82
N SER A 756 5.07 -26.37 37.15
CA SER A 756 4.77 -27.64 37.85
C SER A 756 3.44 -28.25 37.42
N VAL A 757 2.46 -27.44 37.00
CA VAL A 757 1.17 -27.90 36.50
C VAL A 757 1.20 -28.36 35.04
N THR A 758 2.24 -28.07 34.28
CA THR A 758 2.27 -28.37 32.84
C THR A 758 2.22 -29.87 32.54
N ARG A 759 2.92 -30.70 33.32
CA ARG A 759 2.87 -32.17 33.16
C ARG A 759 1.62 -32.81 33.78
N LEU A 760 0.91 -32.10 34.66
CA LEU A 760 -0.43 -32.49 35.10
C LEU A 760 -1.46 -32.22 33.98
N LEU A 761 -1.31 -31.10 33.28
CA LEU A 761 -2.17 -30.75 32.15
C LEU A 761 -1.89 -31.62 30.92
N ILE A 762 -0.62 -31.86 30.58
CA ILE A 762 -0.20 -32.69 29.43
C ILE A 762 0.57 -33.90 29.97
N HIS A 763 -0.15 -35.00 30.14
CA HIS A 763 0.34 -36.19 30.79
C HIS A 763 1.43 -36.89 29.95
N LYS A 764 2.54 -37.31 30.57
CA LYS A 764 3.68 -37.94 29.88
C LYS A 764 3.32 -39.23 29.14
N ASP A 765 2.39 -40.01 29.68
CA ASP A 765 1.95 -41.28 29.06
C ASP A 765 1.18 -41.05 27.74
N ASP A 766 0.78 -39.82 27.42
CA ASP A 766 0.22 -39.48 26.11
C ASP A 766 1.30 -39.31 25.03
N ASP A 767 2.57 -39.07 25.39
CA ASP A 767 3.62 -38.63 24.45
C ASP A 767 3.87 -39.65 23.32
N ASP A 768 3.77 -40.96 23.59
CA ASP A 768 4.07 -42.02 22.64
C ASP A 768 2.88 -42.41 21.73
N ILE A 769 1.66 -41.97 22.06
CA ILE A 769 0.45 -42.21 21.25
C ILE A 769 0.12 -41.06 20.28
N LEU A 770 0.87 -39.96 20.34
CA LEU A 770 0.71 -38.80 19.44
C LEU A 770 1.22 -39.08 18.03
N GLU A 771 0.66 -38.35 17.06
CA GLU A 771 1.12 -38.37 15.67
C GLU A 771 2.19 -37.31 15.44
N TYR A 772 3.41 -37.75 15.13
CA TYR A 772 4.55 -36.89 14.84
C TYR A 772 4.88 -36.89 13.34
N PRO A 773 4.73 -35.76 12.62
CA PRO A 773 5.14 -35.66 11.24
C PRO A 773 6.67 -35.78 11.12
N ASN A 774 7.10 -36.46 10.07
CA ASN A 774 8.50 -36.51 9.66
C ASN A 774 8.79 -35.31 8.74
N VAL A 775 9.71 -34.44 9.15
CA VAL A 775 10.13 -33.28 8.36
C VAL A 775 11.65 -33.26 8.30
N PHE A 776 12.21 -33.37 7.08
CA PHE A 776 13.65 -33.49 6.83
C PHE A 776 14.29 -34.70 7.54
N GLY A 777 13.63 -35.87 7.48
CA GLY A 777 14.12 -37.10 8.10
C GLY A 777 14.05 -37.15 9.64
N LYS A 778 13.57 -36.08 10.30
CA LYS A 778 13.48 -35.97 11.76
C LYS A 778 12.01 -35.88 12.21
N LYS A 779 11.64 -36.64 13.24
CA LYS A 779 10.35 -36.45 13.95
C LYS A 779 10.33 -35.04 14.57
N ARG A 780 9.30 -34.26 14.24
CA ARG A 780 9.12 -32.88 14.76
C ARG A 780 8.00 -32.84 15.80
N HIS A 781 7.46 -31.67 16.10
CA HIS A 781 6.35 -31.49 17.03
C HIS A 781 5.10 -32.29 16.61
N PRO A 782 4.24 -32.73 17.54
CA PRO A 782 3.06 -33.49 17.19
C PRO A 782 2.05 -32.63 16.45
N LYS A 783 1.05 -33.26 15.82
CA LYS A 783 -0.09 -32.57 15.21
C LYS A 783 -0.81 -31.68 16.23
N TRP A 784 -1.10 -32.24 17.39
CA TRP A 784 -1.59 -31.55 18.59
C TRP A 784 -1.13 -32.30 19.84
N PHE A 785 -1.05 -31.62 20.98
CA PHE A 785 -1.00 -32.28 22.28
C PHE A 785 -2.40 -32.69 22.74
N LEU A 786 -2.49 -33.43 23.84
CA LEU A 786 -3.75 -33.85 24.43
C LEU A 786 -3.80 -33.44 25.90
N PRO A 787 -4.09 -32.16 26.19
CA PRO A 787 -4.26 -31.75 27.57
C PRO A 787 -5.47 -32.46 28.21
N ILE A 788 -5.53 -32.53 29.54
CA ILE A 788 -6.68 -33.09 30.27
C ILE A 788 -7.93 -32.21 30.18
N MET A 789 -7.79 -30.95 29.74
CA MET A 789 -8.89 -29.99 29.54
C MET A 789 -8.56 -29.04 28.38
N PRO A 790 -9.57 -28.42 27.72
CA PRO A 790 -9.33 -27.59 26.55
C PRO A 790 -8.65 -26.27 26.94
N MET A 791 -7.33 -26.19 26.74
CA MET A 791 -6.54 -25.02 27.15
C MET A 791 -6.95 -23.71 26.49
N VAL A 792 -7.65 -23.77 25.35
CA VAL A 792 -8.21 -22.58 24.70
C VAL A 792 -9.35 -21.94 25.49
N LEU A 793 -10.09 -22.71 26.29
CA LEU A 793 -11.07 -22.17 27.22
C LEU A 793 -10.39 -21.70 28.50
N VAL A 794 -9.37 -22.43 28.97
CA VAL A 794 -8.59 -22.04 30.17
C VAL A 794 -7.91 -20.68 29.97
N ASN A 795 -7.07 -20.54 28.96
CA ASN A 795 -6.27 -19.33 28.75
C ASN A 795 -6.91 -18.34 27.77
N GLY A 796 -7.96 -18.73 27.05
CA GLY A 796 -8.51 -17.91 25.97
C GLY A 796 -7.57 -17.84 24.77
N SER A 797 -7.99 -17.08 23.74
CA SER A 797 -7.13 -16.74 22.62
C SER A 797 -7.58 -15.48 21.92
N GLN A 798 -6.63 -14.65 21.51
CA GLN A 798 -6.88 -13.54 20.59
C GLN A 798 -6.01 -13.69 19.34
N SER A 799 -6.59 -14.25 18.27
CA SER A 799 -5.88 -14.57 17.04
C SER A 799 -6.33 -13.72 15.87
N VAL A 800 -5.39 -13.44 14.97
CA VAL A 800 -5.65 -12.80 13.69
C VAL A 800 -4.96 -13.62 12.61
N GLY A 801 -5.74 -14.16 11.69
CA GLY A 801 -5.27 -14.83 10.48
C GLY A 801 -5.51 -13.99 9.23
N MET A 802 -5.24 -14.54 8.06
CA MET A 802 -5.50 -13.85 6.80
C MET A 802 -7.01 -13.70 6.57
N GLY A 803 -7.54 -12.52 6.89
CA GLY A 803 -8.97 -12.22 6.73
C GLY A 803 -9.86 -12.57 7.93
N TRP A 804 -9.33 -13.27 8.93
CA TRP A 804 -10.05 -13.77 10.10
C TRP A 804 -9.53 -13.15 11.40
N ASN A 805 -10.44 -12.80 12.29
CA ASN A 805 -10.15 -12.55 13.69
C ASN A 805 -10.87 -13.63 14.51
N SER A 806 -10.24 -14.05 15.60
CA SER A 806 -10.84 -14.98 16.55
C SER A 806 -10.59 -14.48 17.95
N PHE A 807 -11.63 -14.48 18.78
CA PHE A 807 -11.52 -14.11 20.18
C PHE A 807 -12.30 -15.10 21.03
N ILE A 808 -11.57 -15.77 21.92
CA ILE A 808 -12.10 -16.67 22.95
C ILE A 808 -11.66 -16.08 24.29
N PRO A 809 -12.58 -15.72 25.20
CA PRO A 809 -12.21 -15.28 26.53
C PRO A 809 -11.67 -16.45 27.36
N SER A 810 -11.01 -16.12 28.46
CA SER A 810 -10.54 -17.10 29.44
C SER A 810 -11.69 -17.48 30.38
N TYR A 811 -11.71 -18.72 30.84
CA TYR A 811 -12.71 -19.27 31.76
C TYR A 811 -12.03 -19.94 32.96
N ASP A 812 -12.78 -20.15 34.03
CA ASP A 812 -12.27 -20.77 35.26
C ASP A 812 -11.94 -22.26 35.02
N PRO A 813 -10.68 -22.69 35.22
CA PRO A 813 -10.28 -24.09 35.10
C PRO A 813 -11.12 -25.05 35.94
N ARG A 814 -11.60 -24.61 37.12
CA ARG A 814 -12.40 -25.42 38.04
C ARG A 814 -13.79 -25.69 37.48
N VAL A 815 -14.39 -24.68 36.85
CA VAL A 815 -15.69 -24.82 36.19
C VAL A 815 -15.56 -25.72 34.95
N ILE A 816 -14.46 -25.60 34.20
CA ILE A 816 -14.17 -26.50 33.07
C ILE A 816 -13.99 -27.93 33.57
N SER A 817 -13.17 -28.15 34.60
CA SER A 817 -12.95 -29.46 35.25
C SER A 817 -14.27 -30.09 35.70
N ALA A 818 -15.10 -29.32 36.43
CA ALA A 818 -16.41 -29.77 36.87
C ALA A 818 -17.34 -30.13 35.70
N ASN A 819 -17.37 -29.34 34.63
CA ASN A 819 -18.16 -29.64 33.44
C ASN A 819 -17.68 -30.89 32.70
N ILE A 820 -16.36 -31.14 32.63
CA ILE A 820 -15.84 -32.38 32.07
C ILE A 820 -16.31 -33.57 32.91
N LYS A 821 -16.19 -33.51 34.25
CA LYS A 821 -16.66 -34.56 35.16
C LYS A 821 -18.16 -34.84 34.97
N ARG A 822 -19.00 -33.80 34.91
CA ARG A 822 -20.44 -33.92 34.62
C ARG A 822 -20.70 -34.65 33.30
N LEU A 823 -20.06 -34.21 32.22
CA LEU A 823 -20.25 -34.81 30.90
C LEU A 823 -19.77 -36.27 30.83
N LEU A 824 -18.70 -36.63 31.56
CA LEU A 824 -18.24 -38.01 31.69
C LEU A 824 -19.23 -38.89 32.47
N HIS A 825 -20.00 -38.30 33.38
CA HIS A 825 -21.13 -38.94 34.07
C HIS A 825 -22.46 -38.84 33.30
N HIS A 826 -22.45 -38.37 32.05
CA HIS A 826 -23.64 -38.14 31.22
C HIS A 826 -24.63 -37.10 31.78
N GLU A 827 -24.14 -36.16 32.57
CA GLU A 827 -24.89 -35.02 33.11
C GLU A 827 -24.75 -33.78 32.20
N THR A 828 -25.64 -32.80 32.37
CA THR A 828 -25.60 -31.53 31.63
C THR A 828 -24.52 -30.57 32.16
N SER A 829 -23.78 -29.91 31.28
CA SER A 829 -22.83 -28.86 31.66
C SER A 829 -23.53 -27.64 32.26
N THR A 830 -22.85 -26.93 33.15
CA THR A 830 -23.29 -25.63 33.66
C THR A 830 -22.71 -24.51 32.80
N PRO A 831 -23.46 -23.40 32.56
CA PRO A 831 -22.96 -22.27 31.79
C PRO A 831 -21.63 -21.73 32.31
N MET A 832 -20.65 -21.55 31.42
CA MET A 832 -19.34 -20.99 31.76
C MET A 832 -19.36 -19.47 31.56
N LEU A 833 -18.92 -18.72 32.58
CA LEU A 833 -18.75 -17.27 32.50
C LEU A 833 -17.27 -16.90 32.34
N PRO A 834 -16.94 -15.87 31.54
CA PRO A 834 -15.56 -15.40 31.41
C PRO A 834 -14.96 -15.08 32.79
N TRP A 835 -13.75 -15.58 33.02
CA TRP A 835 -13.05 -15.47 34.29
C TRP A 835 -11.55 -15.30 34.06
N TYR A 836 -10.93 -14.46 34.88
CA TYR A 836 -9.51 -14.10 34.75
C TYR A 836 -8.84 -14.19 36.11
N ARG A 837 -7.73 -14.95 36.19
CA ARG A 837 -6.98 -15.15 37.43
C ARG A 837 -6.59 -13.82 38.08
N ASN A 838 -6.81 -13.72 39.39
CA ASN A 838 -6.54 -12.56 40.24
C ASN A 838 -7.31 -11.26 39.89
N PHE A 839 -8.28 -11.30 38.97
CA PHE A 839 -9.13 -10.14 38.70
C PHE A 839 -10.13 -9.92 39.84
N LYS A 840 -10.16 -8.71 40.41
CA LYS A 840 -11.03 -8.39 41.55
C LYS A 840 -12.36 -7.76 41.15
N GLY A 841 -12.50 -7.33 39.91
CA GLY A 841 -13.69 -6.65 39.41
C GLY A 841 -14.82 -7.62 39.05
N ASP A 842 -15.90 -7.08 38.51
CA ASP A 842 -17.13 -7.83 38.22
C ASP A 842 -17.30 -8.08 36.72
N ILE A 843 -17.71 -9.29 36.34
CA ILE A 843 -18.01 -9.70 34.96
C ILE A 843 -19.45 -10.19 34.91
N LYS A 844 -20.32 -9.42 34.27
CA LYS A 844 -21.74 -9.75 34.13
C LYS A 844 -22.13 -10.01 32.68
N GLN A 845 -22.96 -11.03 32.48
CA GLN A 845 -23.57 -11.26 31.18
C GLN A 845 -24.63 -10.17 30.90
N VAL A 846 -24.56 -9.57 29.72
CA VAL A 846 -25.48 -8.52 29.26
C VAL A 846 -26.44 -9.07 28.20
N SER A 847 -25.95 -9.95 27.34
CA SER A 847 -26.74 -10.72 26.37
C SER A 847 -26.07 -12.07 26.11
N SER A 848 -26.68 -12.93 25.29
CA SER A 848 -26.17 -14.28 24.99
C SER A 848 -24.68 -14.30 24.58
N ASN A 849 -24.22 -13.28 23.85
CA ASN A 849 -22.85 -13.18 23.34
C ASN A 849 -22.07 -11.94 23.82
N GLU A 850 -22.57 -11.26 24.85
CA GLU A 850 -21.97 -10.02 25.35
C GLU A 850 -21.86 -10.03 26.88
N TYR A 851 -20.65 -9.77 27.36
CA TYR A 851 -20.33 -9.64 28.78
C TYR A 851 -19.74 -8.26 29.05
N ARG A 852 -19.98 -7.74 30.25
CA ARG A 852 -19.44 -6.47 30.71
C ARG A 852 -18.47 -6.72 31.86
N THR A 853 -17.20 -6.41 31.65
CA THR A 853 -16.19 -6.36 32.71
C THR A 853 -16.12 -4.94 33.26
N THR A 854 -16.17 -4.82 34.58
CA THR A 854 -16.16 -3.54 35.29
C THR A 854 -15.04 -3.47 36.31
N GLY A 855 -14.40 -2.31 36.39
CA GLY A 855 -13.41 -2.00 37.42
C GLY A 855 -14.07 -1.66 38.76
N MET A 856 -13.25 -1.53 39.79
CA MET A 856 -13.66 -1.17 41.15
C MET A 856 -13.15 0.21 41.51
N TYR A 857 -13.95 0.92 42.31
CA TYR A 857 -13.56 2.18 42.92
C TYR A 857 -14.29 2.35 44.25
N GLU A 858 -13.68 3.12 45.14
CA GLU A 858 -14.20 3.53 46.45
C GLU A 858 -14.26 5.05 46.51
N VAL A 859 -15.27 5.60 47.17
CA VAL A 859 -15.45 7.05 47.30
C VAL A 859 -15.11 7.47 48.73
N ASN A 860 -14.19 8.43 48.88
CA ASN A 860 -13.89 9.05 50.16
C ASN A 860 -14.55 10.44 50.22
N HIS A 861 -15.63 10.53 51.01
CA HIS A 861 -16.42 11.74 51.18
C HIS A 861 -15.69 12.85 51.95
N LYS A 862 -14.72 12.54 52.80
CA LYS A 862 -14.01 13.54 53.63
C LYS A 862 -13.07 14.40 52.79
N ASP A 863 -12.35 13.77 51.87
CA ASP A 863 -11.29 14.41 51.08
C ASP A 863 -11.72 14.70 49.63
N SER A 864 -13.01 14.52 49.30
CA SER A 864 -13.55 14.63 47.93
C SER A 864 -12.71 13.85 46.91
N SER A 865 -12.34 12.61 47.24
CA SER A 865 -11.48 11.77 46.40
C SER A 865 -12.13 10.44 46.03
N ILE A 866 -11.71 9.88 44.90
CA ILE A 866 -12.13 8.56 44.42
C ILE A 866 -10.89 7.67 44.31
N HIS A 867 -10.92 6.49 44.93
CA HIS A 867 -9.84 5.52 44.88
C HIS A 867 -10.20 4.37 43.94
N ILE A 868 -9.53 4.27 42.80
CA ILE A 868 -9.69 3.17 41.85
C ILE A 868 -8.74 2.05 42.25
N THR A 869 -9.30 0.89 42.58
CA THR A 869 -8.59 -0.30 43.05
C THR A 869 -8.54 -1.40 41.99
N GLU A 870 -9.31 -1.29 40.90
CA GLU A 870 -9.29 -2.26 39.81
C GLU A 870 -9.73 -1.66 38.46
N LEU A 871 -9.08 -2.06 37.36
CA LEU A 871 -9.42 -1.70 35.99
C LEU A 871 -10.09 -2.87 35.24
N PRO A 872 -11.00 -2.61 34.30
CA PRO A 872 -11.59 -3.67 33.48
C PRO A 872 -10.55 -4.53 32.75
N VAL A 873 -10.89 -5.80 32.49
CA VAL A 873 -9.96 -6.73 31.86
C VAL A 873 -9.47 -6.22 30.50
N HIS A 874 -8.16 -6.40 30.23
CA HIS A 874 -7.47 -5.87 29.05
C HIS A 874 -7.52 -4.33 28.91
N VAL A 875 -7.72 -3.60 30.01
CA VAL A 875 -7.46 -2.16 30.12
C VAL A 875 -6.16 -1.98 30.90
N TRP A 876 -5.10 -1.60 30.19
CA TRP A 876 -3.76 -1.48 30.76
C TRP A 876 -3.55 -0.12 31.43
N THR A 877 -2.86 -0.09 32.56
CA THR A 877 -2.67 1.11 33.39
C THR A 877 -2.18 2.31 32.57
N ARG A 878 -1.10 2.16 31.76
CA ARG A 878 -0.57 3.27 30.95
C ARG A 878 -1.55 3.81 29.92
N ASN A 879 -2.41 2.95 29.37
CA ASN A 879 -3.47 3.39 28.45
C ASN A 879 -4.57 4.15 29.20
N TYR A 880 -4.88 3.71 30.41
CA TYR A 880 -5.87 4.35 31.26
C TYR A 880 -5.38 5.70 31.82
N LEU A 881 -4.10 5.86 32.12
CA LEU A 881 -3.53 7.17 32.50
C LEU A 881 -3.77 8.23 31.42
N LYS A 882 -3.66 7.87 30.13
CA LYS A 882 -4.00 8.77 29.01
C LYS A 882 -5.49 9.12 28.95
N VAL A 883 -6.35 8.25 29.48
CA VAL A 883 -7.79 8.54 29.65
C VAL A 883 -7.99 9.53 30.78
N LEU A 884 -7.32 9.34 31.92
CA LEU A 884 -7.38 10.27 33.06
C LEU A 884 -6.90 11.67 32.68
N GLU A 885 -5.83 11.77 31.89
CA GLU A 885 -5.35 13.05 31.34
C GLU A 885 -6.41 13.77 30.48
N ARG A 886 -7.25 13.03 29.76
CA ARG A 886 -8.39 13.62 29.03
C ARG A 886 -9.50 14.05 29.97
N LEU A 887 -9.85 13.20 30.95
CA LEU A 887 -10.86 13.55 31.95
C LEU A 887 -10.48 14.79 32.77
N LYS A 888 -9.19 15.00 33.03
CA LYS A 888 -8.67 16.22 33.65
C LYS A 888 -8.87 17.44 32.75
N LYS A 889 -8.56 17.32 31.45
CA LYS A 889 -8.78 18.40 30.46
C LYS A 889 -10.25 18.73 30.25
N ASP A 890 -11.10 17.72 30.33
CA ASP A 890 -12.57 17.84 30.21
C ASP A 890 -13.22 18.31 31.53
N SER A 891 -12.43 18.70 32.54
CA SER A 891 -12.88 19.16 33.87
C SER A 891 -13.79 18.17 34.61
N VAL A 892 -13.65 16.87 34.34
CA VAL A 892 -14.36 15.79 35.06
C VAL A 892 -13.68 15.47 36.39
N ILE A 893 -12.34 15.57 36.44
CA ILE A 893 -11.51 15.43 37.63
C ILE A 893 -10.55 16.62 37.73
N GLU A 894 -10.10 16.94 38.93
CA GLU A 894 -9.09 17.99 39.16
C GLU A 894 -7.67 17.45 38.94
N GLY A 895 -7.41 16.24 39.43
CA GLY A 895 -6.11 15.60 39.33
C GLY A 895 -6.16 14.12 39.66
N TYR A 896 -5.02 13.45 39.53
CA TYR A 896 -4.87 12.07 39.96
C TYR A 896 -3.43 11.80 40.42
N LYS A 897 -3.30 10.83 41.32
CA LYS A 897 -2.04 10.22 41.74
C LYS A 897 -2.10 8.72 41.43
N ASN A 898 -1.05 8.18 40.82
CA ASN A 898 -0.95 6.77 40.48
C ASN A 898 0.14 6.11 41.33
N ASP A 899 -0.29 5.31 42.30
CA ASP A 899 0.56 4.51 43.17
C ASP A 899 0.53 3.01 42.77
N SER A 900 -0.03 2.68 41.59
CA SER A 900 -0.14 1.31 41.07
C SER A 900 1.22 0.65 40.85
N ASP A 901 1.33 -0.64 41.17
CA ASP A 901 2.50 -1.47 40.90
C ASP A 901 2.38 -2.27 39.55
N ASN A 902 3.19 -3.31 39.38
CA ASN A 902 3.19 -4.14 38.16
C ASN A 902 1.99 -5.10 38.03
N MET A 903 1.30 -5.40 39.13
CA MET A 903 0.26 -6.42 39.27
C MET A 903 -1.08 -5.83 39.74
N SER A 904 -1.02 -4.89 40.69
CA SER A 904 -2.15 -4.25 41.35
C SER A 904 -2.44 -2.85 40.80
N ILE A 905 -3.64 -2.35 41.05
CA ILE A 905 -4.09 -1.01 40.65
C ILE A 905 -4.32 -0.19 41.92
N ASP A 906 -3.67 0.97 41.99
CA ASP A 906 -3.89 1.99 43.01
C ASP A 906 -3.83 3.38 42.32
N ILE A 907 -5.00 3.97 42.08
CA ILE A 907 -5.11 5.29 41.48
C ILE A 907 -6.08 6.14 42.30
N LYS A 908 -5.59 7.24 42.86
CA LYS A 908 -6.39 8.20 43.62
C LYS A 908 -6.72 9.40 42.74
N LEU A 909 -8.00 9.71 42.59
CA LEU A 909 -8.52 10.85 41.86
C LEU A 909 -8.91 11.96 42.85
N SER A 910 -8.51 13.19 42.54
CA SER A 910 -8.92 14.40 43.28
C SER A 910 -10.03 15.12 42.52
N LEU A 911 -11.09 15.50 43.22
CA LEU A 911 -12.24 16.20 42.66
C LEU A 911 -12.57 17.44 43.50
N SER A 912 -13.03 18.51 42.86
CA SER A 912 -13.67 19.63 43.56
C SER A 912 -14.99 19.19 44.21
N LYS A 913 -15.52 19.99 45.14
CA LYS A 913 -16.82 19.71 45.77
C LYS A 913 -17.95 19.65 44.73
N GLU A 914 -17.93 20.49 43.70
CA GLU A 914 -18.91 20.49 42.62
C GLU A 914 -18.77 19.23 41.75
N GLN A 915 -17.54 18.84 41.39
CA GLN A 915 -17.26 17.63 40.61
C GLN A 915 -17.68 16.37 41.37
N MET A 916 -17.42 16.30 42.67
CA MET A 916 -17.86 15.19 43.52
C MET A 916 -19.39 15.12 43.59
N LYS A 917 -20.07 16.26 43.73
CA LYS A 917 -21.54 16.29 43.71
C LYS A 917 -22.10 15.83 42.35
N HIS A 918 -21.49 16.25 41.25
CA HIS A 918 -21.85 15.76 39.91
C HIS A 918 -21.64 14.25 39.78
N PHE A 919 -20.50 13.74 40.25
CA PHE A 919 -20.18 12.30 40.23
C PHE A 919 -21.19 11.46 41.03
N LEU A 920 -21.58 11.92 42.22
CA LEU A 920 -22.55 11.22 43.07
C LEU A 920 -23.97 11.22 42.49
N ASN A 921 -24.32 12.23 41.69
CA ASN A 921 -25.62 12.34 41.02
C ASN A 921 -25.67 11.61 39.66
N GLU A 922 -24.53 11.13 39.15
CA GLU A 922 -24.46 10.45 37.86
C GLU A 922 -25.14 9.08 37.93
N LYS A 923 -25.98 8.75 36.93
CA LYS A 923 -26.68 7.46 36.89
C LYS A 923 -25.74 6.29 36.62
N ASN A 924 -24.63 6.54 35.95
CA ASN A 924 -23.61 5.53 35.63
C ASN A 924 -22.18 6.04 35.92
N PRO A 925 -21.77 6.13 37.20
CA PRO A 925 -20.45 6.66 37.59
C PRO A 925 -19.28 5.87 36.97
N ARG A 926 -19.43 4.55 36.82
CA ARG A 926 -18.44 3.70 36.13
C ARG A 926 -18.23 4.08 34.67
N LYS A 927 -19.28 4.55 33.98
CA LYS A 927 -19.19 4.99 32.57
C LYS A 927 -18.46 6.31 32.47
N LEU A 928 -18.70 7.23 33.41
CA LEU A 928 -18.02 8.52 33.49
C LEU A 928 -16.50 8.35 33.64
N LEU A 929 -16.07 7.46 34.55
CA LEU A 929 -14.65 7.11 34.75
C LEU A 929 -14.10 6.15 33.68
N ARG A 930 -14.93 5.68 32.75
CA ARG A 930 -14.56 4.67 31.73
C ARG A 930 -14.03 3.36 32.34
N LEU A 931 -14.56 2.96 33.49
CA LEU A 931 -14.29 1.70 34.21
C LEU A 931 -15.21 0.55 33.77
N SER A 932 -15.61 0.52 32.50
CA SER A 932 -16.43 -0.54 31.93
C SER A 932 -15.95 -0.87 30.52
N LYS A 933 -15.85 -2.17 30.21
CA LYS A 933 -15.51 -2.66 28.88
C LYS A 933 -16.35 -3.87 28.51
N THR A 934 -16.69 -3.96 27.24
CA THR A 934 -17.45 -5.09 26.68
C THR A 934 -16.52 -6.19 26.19
N ILE A 935 -16.87 -7.43 26.51
CA ILE A 935 -16.29 -8.67 25.98
C ILE A 935 -17.37 -9.31 25.09
N ARG A 936 -17.03 -9.62 23.84
CA ARG A 936 -17.95 -10.25 22.87
C ARG A 936 -17.47 -11.63 22.50
N THR A 937 -18.37 -12.62 22.50
CA THR A 937 -18.08 -14.03 22.17
C THR A 937 -18.65 -14.45 20.82
N ASN A 938 -19.06 -13.49 19.99
CA ASN A 938 -19.67 -13.73 18.67
C ASN A 938 -18.73 -14.33 17.61
N ASN A 939 -17.44 -14.49 17.92
CA ASN A 939 -16.41 -14.73 16.92
C ASN A 939 -15.33 -15.72 17.42
N MET A 940 -15.77 -16.88 17.91
CA MET A 940 -14.89 -17.96 18.37
C MET A 940 -14.56 -18.89 17.20
N HIS A 941 -13.45 -18.64 16.52
CA HIS A 941 -12.95 -19.51 15.44
C HIS A 941 -11.74 -20.31 15.89
N LEU A 942 -11.78 -21.63 15.70
CA LEU A 942 -10.70 -22.56 16.03
C LEU A 942 -10.49 -23.54 14.87
N LEU A 943 -9.31 -24.17 14.81
CA LEU A 943 -9.09 -25.32 13.95
C LEU A 943 -9.72 -26.54 14.64
N ASN A 944 -10.68 -27.18 13.98
CA ASN A 944 -11.37 -28.36 14.51
C ASN A 944 -10.47 -29.63 14.46
N LYS A 945 -11.00 -30.79 14.88
CA LYS A 945 -10.28 -32.08 14.85
C LYS A 945 -9.74 -32.49 13.46
N PHE A 946 -10.29 -31.93 12.39
CA PHE A 946 -9.84 -32.14 11.00
C PHE A 946 -8.89 -31.05 10.48
N ASN A 947 -8.45 -30.13 11.35
CA ASN A 947 -7.63 -28.96 10.99
C ASN A 947 -8.35 -27.95 10.08
N VAL A 948 -9.69 -27.92 10.13
CA VAL A 948 -10.52 -26.99 9.35
C VAL A 948 -10.99 -25.85 10.24
N LEU A 949 -10.90 -24.63 9.73
CA LEU A 949 -11.34 -23.43 10.45
C LEU A 949 -12.87 -23.46 10.67
N THR A 950 -13.28 -23.54 11.93
CA THR A 950 -14.69 -23.68 12.33
C THR A 950 -15.09 -22.58 13.30
N LYS A 951 -16.29 -22.04 13.14
CA LYS A 951 -16.90 -21.09 14.09
C LYS A 951 -17.69 -21.89 15.14
N TYR A 952 -17.47 -21.59 16.40
CA TYR A 952 -18.20 -22.16 17.53
C TYR A 952 -19.14 -21.10 18.09
N GLU A 953 -20.40 -21.47 18.35
CA GLU A 953 -21.43 -20.54 18.85
C GLU A 953 -21.39 -20.41 20.39
N SER A 954 -20.83 -21.37 21.11
CA SER A 954 -20.70 -21.36 22.57
C SER A 954 -19.42 -22.05 23.04
N PRO A 955 -18.93 -21.76 24.27
CA PRO A 955 -17.83 -22.51 24.88
C PRO A 955 -18.19 -23.98 25.14
N ASP A 956 -19.47 -24.31 25.35
CA ASP A 956 -19.93 -25.70 25.50
C ASP A 956 -19.68 -26.52 24.23
N LYS A 957 -19.88 -25.95 23.04
CA LYS A 957 -19.58 -26.64 21.77
C LYS A 957 -18.09 -26.92 21.57
N ILE A 958 -17.22 -26.05 22.10
CA ILE A 958 -15.77 -26.27 22.12
C ILE A 958 -15.44 -27.45 23.05
N LEU A 959 -16.07 -27.48 24.23
CA LEU A 959 -15.88 -28.53 25.22
C LEU A 959 -16.36 -29.90 24.73
N GLU A 960 -17.53 -29.96 24.09
CA GLU A 960 -18.10 -31.19 23.50
C GLU A 960 -17.15 -31.83 22.48
N GLU A 961 -16.65 -31.06 21.50
CA GLU A 961 -15.73 -31.60 20.48
C GLU A 961 -14.40 -32.04 21.08
N PHE A 962 -13.86 -31.27 22.04
CA PHE A 962 -12.66 -31.66 22.77
C PHE A 962 -12.85 -33.00 23.51
N LEU A 963 -13.99 -33.17 24.19
CA LEU A 963 -14.28 -34.36 24.99
C LEU A 963 -14.36 -35.62 24.14
N GLU A 964 -14.99 -35.55 22.97
CA GLU A 964 -15.05 -36.65 22.00
C GLU A 964 -13.64 -37.17 21.66
N VAL A 965 -12.72 -36.25 21.33
CA VAL A 965 -11.35 -36.61 20.95
C VAL A 965 -10.54 -37.07 22.15
N ARG A 966 -10.62 -36.38 23.28
CA ARG A 966 -9.81 -36.69 24.46
C ARG A 966 -10.19 -38.04 25.05
N LEU A 967 -11.48 -38.38 25.14
CA LEU A 967 -11.93 -39.68 25.65
C LEU A 967 -11.44 -40.85 24.78
N LYS A 968 -11.50 -40.70 23.46
CA LYS A 968 -10.95 -41.68 22.52
C LYS A 968 -9.46 -41.90 22.76
N MET A 969 -8.71 -40.83 23.03
CA MET A 969 -7.28 -40.93 23.29
C MET A 969 -6.96 -41.50 24.67
N TYR A 970 -7.77 -41.25 25.72
CA TYR A 970 -7.60 -41.96 27.01
C TYR A 970 -7.75 -43.48 26.86
N ARG A 971 -8.71 -43.94 26.04
CA ARG A 971 -8.87 -45.37 25.73
C ARG A 971 -7.64 -45.94 25.03
N ARG A 972 -7.11 -45.21 24.04
CA ARG A 972 -5.86 -45.58 23.34
C ARG A 972 -4.66 -45.59 24.29
N ARG A 973 -4.54 -44.59 25.17
CA ARG A 973 -3.48 -44.50 26.19
C ARG A 973 -3.53 -45.67 27.15
N LYS A 974 -4.72 -45.99 27.69
CA LYS A 974 -4.91 -47.16 28.56
C LYS A 974 -4.43 -48.43 27.87
N GLN A 975 -4.86 -48.69 26.64
CA GLN A 975 -4.44 -49.87 25.90
C GLN A 975 -2.91 -49.91 25.71
N HIS A 976 -2.33 -48.80 25.26
CA HIS A 976 -0.88 -48.69 25.05
C HIS A 976 -0.07 -48.92 26.34
N MET A 977 -0.51 -48.33 27.45
CA MET A 977 0.16 -48.48 28.75
C MET A 977 0.04 -49.90 29.30
N VAL A 978 -1.10 -50.58 29.09
CA VAL A 978 -1.23 -52.00 29.44
C VAL A 978 -0.26 -52.85 28.63
N GLU A 979 -0.14 -52.62 27.32
CA GLU A 979 0.79 -53.34 26.44
C GLU A 979 2.26 -53.12 26.84
N ILE A 980 2.66 -51.86 27.08
CA ILE A 980 4.04 -51.52 27.49
C ILE A 980 4.37 -52.07 28.88
N LEU A 981 3.50 -51.85 29.87
CA LEU A 981 3.77 -52.29 31.24
C LEU A 981 3.76 -53.81 31.36
N ALA A 982 2.93 -54.51 30.58
CA ALA A 982 2.99 -55.98 30.51
C ALA A 982 4.31 -56.46 29.89
N PHE A 983 4.79 -55.81 28.83
CA PHE A 983 6.09 -56.11 28.23
C PHE A 983 7.26 -55.84 29.18
N GLU A 984 7.24 -54.72 29.90
CA GLU A 984 8.24 -54.38 30.92
C GLU A 984 8.22 -55.37 32.09
N ARG A 985 7.03 -55.72 32.59
CA ARG A 985 6.85 -56.74 33.62
C ARG A 985 7.47 -58.07 33.17
N ASP A 986 7.15 -58.55 31.98
CA ASP A 986 7.64 -59.83 31.49
C ASP A 986 9.18 -59.85 31.36
N LYS A 987 9.79 -58.72 30.95
CA LYS A 987 11.26 -58.57 30.92
C LYS A 987 11.86 -58.60 32.32
N LEU A 988 11.26 -57.89 33.29
CA LEU A 988 11.74 -57.85 34.67
C LEU A 988 11.58 -59.21 35.36
N GLU A 989 10.47 -59.92 35.15
CA GLU A 989 10.27 -61.29 35.64
C GLU A 989 11.36 -62.23 35.10
N CYS A 990 11.70 -62.12 33.81
CA CYS A 990 12.81 -62.89 33.24
C CYS A 990 14.15 -62.50 33.86
N LYS A 991 14.42 -61.21 34.09
CA LYS A 991 15.65 -60.71 34.77
C LYS A 991 15.77 -61.24 36.20
N VAL A 992 14.69 -61.22 36.97
CA VAL A 992 14.67 -61.76 38.35
C VAL A 992 14.86 -63.28 38.31
N ALA A 993 14.18 -63.98 37.42
CA ALA A 993 14.26 -65.43 37.30
C ALA A 993 15.64 -65.93 36.86
N ILE A 994 16.29 -65.31 35.86
CA ILE A 994 17.66 -65.69 35.47
C ILE A 994 18.62 -65.48 36.63
N PHE A 995 18.47 -64.37 37.36
CA PHE A 995 19.38 -64.05 38.44
C PHE A 995 19.27 -65.03 39.62
N GLN A 996 18.04 -65.33 40.07
CA GLN A 996 17.80 -66.31 41.13
C GLN A 996 18.33 -67.69 40.74
N ARG A 997 18.13 -68.11 39.48
CA ARG A 997 18.63 -69.39 38.97
C ARG A 997 20.16 -69.43 38.89
N VAL A 998 20.82 -68.31 38.58
CA VAL A 998 22.29 -68.22 38.61
C VAL A 998 22.81 -68.29 40.05
N LEU A 999 22.20 -67.56 40.99
CA LEU A 999 22.59 -67.62 42.41
C LEU A 999 22.41 -69.00 43.03
N ASN A 1000 21.34 -69.71 42.67
CA ASN A 1000 21.06 -71.06 43.15
C ASN A 1000 21.92 -72.14 42.47
N GLY A 1001 22.80 -71.76 41.52
CA GLY A 1001 23.65 -72.68 40.79
C GLY A 1001 22.94 -73.48 39.68
N GLU A 1002 21.70 -73.13 39.33
CA GLU A 1002 20.89 -73.81 38.31
C GLU A 1002 21.26 -73.43 36.87
N ILE A 1003 21.89 -72.26 36.69
CA ILE A 1003 22.42 -71.77 35.41
C ILE A 1003 23.89 -71.42 35.61
N ASN A 1004 24.77 -72.11 34.88
CA ASN A 1004 26.20 -71.81 34.86
C ASN A 1004 26.53 -70.87 33.68
N ILE A 1005 27.31 -69.83 33.94
CA ILE A 1005 27.69 -68.82 32.94
C ILE A 1005 28.86 -69.39 32.13
N ALA A 1006 28.51 -70.24 31.16
CA ALA A 1006 29.44 -70.84 30.20
C ALA A 1006 29.50 -70.04 28.88
N LEU A 1007 30.43 -70.42 27.99
CA LEU A 1007 30.69 -69.74 26.70
C LEU A 1007 29.48 -69.65 25.74
N ASN A 1008 28.38 -70.40 25.97
CA ASN A 1008 27.18 -70.38 25.12
C ASN A 1008 25.89 -70.16 25.94
N LEU A 1009 25.80 -68.99 26.57
CA LEU A 1009 24.67 -68.62 27.44
C LEU A 1009 23.32 -68.58 26.69
N ASP A 1010 23.29 -68.13 25.44
CA ASP A 1010 22.06 -68.03 24.64
C ASP A 1010 21.36 -69.38 24.42
N ALA A 1011 22.14 -70.44 24.16
CA ALA A 1011 21.60 -71.79 24.03
C ALA A 1011 21.02 -72.30 25.35
N VAL A 1012 21.69 -72.01 26.48
CA VAL A 1012 21.23 -72.36 27.83
C VAL A 1012 19.93 -71.62 28.17
N LEU A 1013 19.83 -70.32 27.84
CA LEU A 1013 18.62 -69.53 28.08
C LEU A 1013 17.43 -70.04 27.27
N GLN A 1014 17.66 -70.45 26.03
CA GLN A 1014 16.64 -71.06 25.19
C GLN A 1014 16.16 -72.40 25.74
N GLU A 1015 17.07 -73.28 26.18
CA GLU A 1015 16.73 -74.57 26.80
C GLU A 1015 15.91 -74.39 28.09
N LYS A 1016 16.25 -73.38 28.89
CA LYS A 1016 15.57 -73.06 30.16
C LYS A 1016 14.25 -72.28 29.99
N GLY A 1017 13.82 -72.04 28.74
CA GLY A 1017 12.52 -71.46 28.41
C GLY A 1017 12.42 -69.93 28.52
N PHE A 1018 13.55 -69.21 28.55
CA PHE A 1018 13.53 -67.75 28.55
C PHE A 1018 13.10 -67.21 27.17
N LYS A 1019 12.32 -66.12 27.17
CA LYS A 1019 11.87 -65.46 25.94
C LYS A 1019 12.89 -64.41 25.49
N LYS A 1020 13.01 -64.24 24.17
CA LYS A 1020 13.75 -63.13 23.56
C LYS A 1020 12.88 -61.87 23.54
N TYR A 1021 13.47 -60.73 23.90
CA TYR A 1021 12.79 -59.43 23.83
C TYR A 1021 13.67 -58.40 23.14
N GLY A 1022 13.02 -57.47 22.42
CA GLY A 1022 13.70 -56.32 21.86
C GLY A 1022 13.95 -55.20 22.87
N LYS A 1023 14.52 -54.10 22.37
CA LYS A 1023 14.57 -52.84 23.13
C LYS A 1023 13.18 -52.24 23.31
N THR A 1024 12.29 -52.46 22.33
CA THR A 1024 10.89 -52.04 22.36
C THR A 1024 9.97 -53.20 21.97
N ILE A 1025 8.66 -53.07 22.21
CA ILE A 1025 7.67 -54.10 21.89
C ILE A 1025 7.59 -54.44 20.39
N ASN A 1026 8.02 -53.53 19.51
CA ASN A 1026 7.94 -53.66 18.05
C ASN A 1026 9.29 -53.96 17.38
N ASP A 1027 10.28 -54.40 18.15
CA ASP A 1027 11.61 -54.68 17.61
C ASP A 1027 11.60 -55.88 16.66
N ARG A 1028 12.31 -55.76 15.53
CA ARG A 1028 12.31 -56.81 14.48
C ARG A 1028 13.19 -58.00 14.83
N PHE A 1029 14.18 -57.81 15.69
CA PHE A 1029 15.19 -58.81 16.04
C PHE A 1029 15.32 -58.93 17.55
N PRO A 1030 14.36 -59.57 18.24
CA PRO A 1030 14.45 -59.77 19.68
C PRO A 1030 15.63 -60.69 20.04
N SER A 1031 16.33 -60.36 21.12
CA SER A 1031 17.54 -61.06 21.59
C SER A 1031 17.47 -61.34 23.11
N TYR A 1032 18.52 -61.96 23.65
CA TYR A 1032 18.71 -62.12 25.09
C TYR A 1032 19.54 -60.99 25.72
N ASP A 1033 19.89 -59.94 24.96
CA ASP A 1033 20.78 -58.86 25.43
C ASP A 1033 20.27 -58.22 26.73
N TYR A 1034 18.94 -58.08 26.86
CA TYR A 1034 18.30 -57.54 28.07
C TYR A 1034 18.56 -58.38 29.34
N LEU A 1035 18.92 -59.66 29.21
CA LEU A 1035 19.30 -60.52 30.34
C LEU A 1035 20.81 -60.54 30.56
N THR A 1036 21.62 -60.38 29.50
CA THR A 1036 23.06 -60.60 29.54
C THR A 1036 23.87 -59.34 29.84
N GLU A 1037 23.41 -58.15 29.42
CA GLU A 1037 24.12 -56.87 29.61
C GLU A 1037 24.40 -56.56 31.09
N ASP A 1038 23.44 -56.81 31.98
CA ASP A 1038 23.55 -56.46 33.40
C ASP A 1038 24.00 -57.64 34.30
N LEU A 1039 24.00 -58.87 33.79
CA LEU A 1039 24.10 -60.11 34.57
C LEU A 1039 25.36 -60.17 35.45
N MET A 1040 26.52 -59.84 34.87
CA MET A 1040 27.80 -59.85 35.59
C MET A 1040 27.86 -58.78 36.69
N SER A 1041 27.17 -57.65 36.48
CA SER A 1041 27.10 -56.57 37.46
C SER A 1041 26.18 -56.92 38.63
N MET A 1042 25.16 -57.73 38.39
CA MET A 1042 24.20 -58.19 39.38
C MET A 1042 24.81 -59.31 40.24
N ILE A 1043 25.62 -60.21 39.65
CA ILE A 1043 26.21 -61.33 40.41
C ILE A 1043 27.20 -60.82 41.46
N ARG A 1044 27.89 -59.72 41.15
CA ARG A 1044 28.83 -59.08 42.08
C ARG A 1044 28.14 -58.36 43.23
N ASP A 1045 26.86 -58.02 43.09
CA ASP A 1045 26.09 -57.26 44.07
C ASP A 1045 24.65 -57.79 44.16
N PRO A 1046 24.39 -58.75 45.06
CA PRO A 1046 23.07 -59.35 45.24
C PRO A 1046 21.96 -58.36 45.65
N SER A 1047 22.30 -57.16 46.14
CA SER A 1047 21.29 -56.14 46.50
C SER A 1047 20.53 -55.60 45.29
N LYS A 1048 21.08 -55.72 44.07
CA LYS A 1048 20.41 -55.35 42.82
C LYS A 1048 19.17 -56.19 42.50
N VAL A 1049 19.03 -57.37 43.11
CA VAL A 1049 17.79 -58.16 42.96
C VAL A 1049 16.66 -57.50 43.71
N ASP A 1050 16.93 -56.98 44.90
CA ASP A 1050 15.93 -56.27 45.68
C ASP A 1050 15.47 -55.01 44.94
N GLU A 1051 16.39 -54.33 44.24
CA GLU A 1051 16.06 -53.23 43.33
C GLU A 1051 15.17 -53.68 42.16
N LEU A 1052 15.51 -54.77 41.46
CA LEU A 1052 14.69 -55.32 40.37
C LEU A 1052 13.32 -55.82 40.86
N MET A 1053 13.25 -56.43 42.04
CA MET A 1053 12.00 -56.88 42.64
C MET A 1053 11.13 -55.69 43.04
N ALA A 1054 11.72 -54.61 43.56
CA ALA A 1054 11.02 -53.36 43.82
C ALA A 1054 10.49 -52.73 42.52
N GLU A 1055 11.31 -52.69 41.46
CA GLU A 1055 10.92 -52.20 40.14
C GLU A 1055 9.76 -53.03 39.55
N LEU A 1056 9.84 -54.36 39.64
CA LEU A 1056 8.77 -55.27 39.22
C LEU A 1056 7.48 -55.04 40.03
N GLY A 1057 7.59 -54.81 41.34
CA GLY A 1057 6.47 -54.44 42.21
C GLY A 1057 5.78 -53.14 41.75
N ASP A 1058 6.57 -52.12 41.42
CA ASP A 1058 6.06 -50.84 40.92
C ASP A 1058 5.40 -50.97 39.53
N VAL A 1059 5.98 -51.73 38.61
CA VAL A 1059 5.40 -52.02 37.29
C VAL A 1059 4.07 -52.76 37.45
N ASN A 1060 4.00 -53.79 38.32
CA ASN A 1060 2.77 -54.51 38.60
C ASN A 1060 1.67 -53.62 39.20
N LYS A 1061 2.04 -52.70 40.11
CA LYS A 1061 1.11 -51.72 40.67
C LYS A 1061 0.55 -50.78 39.59
N ARG A 1062 1.41 -50.28 38.69
CA ARG A 1062 1.01 -49.42 37.56
C ARG A 1062 0.13 -50.18 36.55
N LEU A 1063 0.48 -51.43 36.22
CA LEU A 1063 -0.31 -52.29 35.34
C LEU A 1063 -1.69 -52.58 35.96
N GLY A 1064 -1.73 -52.87 37.26
CA GLY A 1064 -2.96 -53.02 38.03
C GLY A 1064 -3.84 -51.76 37.97
N TYR A 1065 -3.25 -50.57 38.13
CA TYR A 1065 -3.98 -49.30 38.00
C TYR A 1065 -4.66 -49.17 36.63
N TYR A 1066 -3.93 -49.38 35.53
CA TYR A 1066 -4.46 -49.25 34.17
C TYR A 1066 -5.46 -50.34 33.77
N THR A 1067 -5.35 -51.54 34.33
CA THR A 1067 -6.27 -52.65 34.04
C THR A 1067 -7.59 -52.50 34.80
N LEU A 1068 -7.54 -52.17 36.10
CA LEU A 1068 -8.70 -52.11 36.99
C LEU A 1068 -9.63 -50.90 36.75
N HIS A 1069 -9.12 -49.77 36.26
CA HIS A 1069 -9.90 -48.54 36.12
C HIS A 1069 -10.31 -48.28 34.66
N THR A 1070 -11.43 -47.58 34.46
CA THR A 1070 -11.87 -47.17 33.12
C THR A 1070 -11.08 -45.94 32.62
N ALA A 1071 -11.16 -45.67 31.31
CA ALA A 1071 -10.57 -44.47 30.71
C ALA A 1071 -11.13 -43.18 31.35
N GLU A 1072 -12.43 -43.18 31.63
CA GLU A 1072 -13.16 -42.11 32.29
C GLU A 1072 -12.64 -41.90 33.72
N THR A 1073 -12.40 -42.99 34.46
CA THR A 1073 -11.85 -42.92 35.84
C THR A 1073 -10.44 -42.35 35.86
N HIS A 1074 -9.58 -42.76 34.92
CA HIS A 1074 -8.24 -42.18 34.79
C HIS A 1074 -8.30 -40.67 34.57
N TRP A 1075 -9.23 -40.23 33.72
CA TRP A 1075 -9.39 -38.80 33.44
C TRP A 1075 -9.88 -38.03 34.67
N ILE A 1076 -10.87 -38.53 35.39
CA ILE A 1076 -11.37 -37.90 36.61
C ILE A 1076 -10.25 -37.75 37.65
N ASN A 1077 -9.47 -38.80 37.89
CA ASN A 1077 -8.35 -38.76 38.84
C ASN A 1077 -7.29 -37.70 38.46
N GLU A 1078 -7.00 -37.54 37.16
CA GLU A 1078 -6.06 -36.52 36.68
C GLU A 1078 -6.61 -35.10 36.83
N LEU A 1079 -7.92 -34.91 36.62
CA LEU A 1079 -8.58 -33.64 36.90
C LEU A 1079 -8.54 -33.30 38.39
N ASP A 1080 -8.80 -34.26 39.28
CA ASP A 1080 -8.71 -34.06 40.74
C ASP A 1080 -7.29 -33.71 41.19
N ALA A 1081 -6.28 -34.39 40.62
CA ALA A 1081 -4.88 -34.07 40.89
C ALA A 1081 -4.52 -32.66 40.44
N PHE A 1082 -5.03 -32.23 39.28
CA PHE A 1082 -4.86 -30.86 38.79
C PHE A 1082 -5.58 -29.83 39.66
N ASP A 1083 -6.84 -30.06 40.03
CA ASP A 1083 -7.62 -29.15 40.87
C ASP A 1083 -6.92 -28.92 42.21
N LYS A 1084 -6.41 -29.99 42.84
CA LYS A 1084 -5.61 -29.93 44.07
C LYS A 1084 -4.29 -29.16 43.91
N ALA A 1085 -3.60 -29.36 42.79
CA ALA A 1085 -2.36 -28.63 42.51
C ALA A 1085 -2.62 -27.12 42.28
N LEU A 1086 -3.74 -26.78 41.65
CA LEU A 1086 -4.16 -25.41 41.41
C LEU A 1086 -4.48 -24.67 42.72
N GLU A 1087 -5.17 -25.33 43.66
CA GLU A 1087 -5.40 -24.78 45.02
C GLU A 1087 -4.09 -24.49 45.76
N GLY A 1088 -3.12 -25.41 45.68
CA GLY A 1088 -1.80 -25.23 46.29
C GLY A 1088 -1.02 -24.02 45.73
N LEU A 1089 -1.19 -23.71 44.43
CA LEU A 1089 -0.54 -22.54 43.80
C LEU A 1089 -1.17 -21.21 44.20
N GLU A 1090 -2.42 -21.19 44.66
CA GLU A 1090 -3.11 -19.98 45.12
C GLU A 1090 -2.93 -19.75 46.62
N GLY A 1091 -2.87 -20.83 47.43
CA GLY A 1091 -2.72 -20.76 48.90
C GLY A 1091 -1.41 -20.17 49.43
N PHE A 1092 -0.34 -20.09 48.62
CA PHE A 1092 0.93 -19.44 49.01
C PHE A 1092 0.93 -17.90 48.83
N GLY A 1093 -0.15 -17.32 48.28
CA GLY A 1093 -0.24 -15.88 48.01
C GLY A 1093 -0.73 -15.02 49.19
N GLU A 1094 -1.37 -15.60 50.20
CA GLU A 1094 -2.07 -14.84 51.25
C GLU A 1094 -1.23 -14.52 52.51
N GLU A 1095 -0.05 -15.10 52.71
CA GLU A 1095 0.78 -14.84 53.91
C GLU A 1095 1.66 -13.58 53.83
N SER A 1096 1.54 -12.73 52.81
CA SER A 1096 2.39 -11.53 52.65
C SER A 1096 1.71 -10.18 52.94
N SER A 1097 0.57 -10.18 53.65
CA SER A 1097 -0.04 -8.93 54.14
C SER A 1097 -0.76 -9.11 55.48
N GLY A 1098 -0.05 -8.91 56.60
CA GLY A 1098 -0.64 -8.90 57.94
C GLY A 1098 0.35 -8.64 59.06
N SER A 1099 0.56 -7.36 59.38
CA SER A 1099 0.93 -6.77 60.69
C SER A 1099 2.02 -7.41 61.57
N GLU A 1100 3.09 -6.64 61.79
CA GLU A 1100 3.87 -6.66 63.04
C GLU A 1100 3.00 -6.22 64.23
N SER A 1101 2.96 -7.02 65.31
CA SER A 1101 3.32 -6.62 66.69
C SER A 1101 2.68 -7.53 67.75
N SER A 1102 3.50 -8.41 68.34
CA SER A 1102 3.60 -8.60 69.81
C SER A 1102 4.59 -9.74 70.06
N GLY A 1103 5.68 -9.44 70.74
CA GLY A 1103 6.74 -10.40 71.03
C GLY A 1103 6.39 -11.41 72.12
N SER A 1104 6.98 -12.60 72.00
CA SER A 1104 7.50 -13.38 73.13
C SER A 1104 8.39 -14.52 72.60
N GLU A 1105 9.51 -14.71 73.26
CA GLU A 1105 10.54 -15.72 72.99
C GLU A 1105 10.02 -17.17 72.94
N SER A 1106 10.53 -17.98 72.00
CA SER A 1106 11.28 -19.21 72.29
C SER A 1106 11.30 -20.24 71.14
N SER A 1107 12.48 -20.85 70.96
CA SER A 1107 12.76 -22.19 70.42
C SER A 1107 12.86 -22.45 68.90
N ARG A 1108 14.12 -22.42 68.45
CA ARG A 1108 14.86 -23.42 67.65
C ARG A 1108 14.13 -24.23 66.56
N SER A 1109 14.55 -23.97 65.32
CA SER A 1109 14.59 -24.83 64.14
C SER A 1109 15.19 -26.24 64.37
N PRO A 1110 14.73 -27.29 63.66
CA PRO A 1110 15.55 -28.44 63.31
C PRO A 1110 16.07 -28.33 61.87
N ILE A 1111 17.38 -28.14 61.76
CA ILE A 1111 18.17 -28.29 60.53
C ILE A 1111 18.16 -29.76 60.10
N LYS A 1112 17.85 -30.01 58.83
CA LYS A 1112 17.99 -31.31 58.15
C LYS A 1112 19.44 -31.79 58.19
N LYS A 1113 19.71 -32.90 58.89
CA LYS A 1113 20.95 -33.68 58.74
C LYS A 1113 20.89 -34.50 57.45
N LYS A 1114 21.86 -34.25 56.55
CA LYS A 1114 22.35 -35.24 55.58
C LYS A 1114 23.23 -36.24 56.34
N THR A 1115 22.92 -37.52 56.25
CA THR A 1115 23.83 -38.59 56.69
C THR A 1115 24.36 -39.29 55.45
N LYS A 1116 25.64 -39.06 55.13
CA LYS A 1116 26.47 -40.00 54.37
C LYS A 1116 26.93 -41.07 55.36
N LEU A 1117 26.80 -42.34 55.00
CA LEU A 1117 27.45 -43.45 55.68
C LEU A 1117 28.35 -44.14 54.65
N GLN A 1118 29.65 -44.14 54.92
CA GLN A 1118 30.59 -45.13 54.43
C GLN A 1118 31.55 -45.49 55.58
N ASN A 1119 31.66 -46.79 55.81
CA ASN A 1119 32.71 -47.58 56.46
C ASN A 1119 32.97 -47.40 57.97
N ALA A 1120 32.45 -48.34 58.76
CA ALA A 1120 33.24 -49.36 59.49
C ALA A 1120 32.31 -50.53 59.86
#